data_AF-A0A958MH93-F1
#
_entry.id   AF-A0A958MH93-F1
#
_cell.length_a   1.000
_cell.length_b   1.000
_cell.length_c   1.000
_cell.angle_alpha   90.00
_cell.angle_beta   90.00
_cell.angle_gamma   90.00
#
_symmetry.space_group_name_H-M   'P 1'
#
loop_
_entity.id
_entity.type
_entity.pdbx_description
1 polymer ?
#
loop_
_entity_poly.entity_id
_entity_poly.type
_entity_poly.pdbx_seq_one_letter_code
_entity_poly.pdbx_strand_id
1 'polypeptide(L)'
;MKIYLILLILLPFSLWGEEPTDGKISAELQTQVLRQEDVQEDLSHEKASAEKMAKEAESRAASAKEQANKAETETEKALADFLSNLQQYKASVAQQKLDTVNRIQEKISDISAKTEVLKKYERKIKEEPDRLEPIDLEQVSQIWSEIVDDTIHRLFVEDSVNIDPPPTRPSSVELDGEKYFQLKQEIEKSLETVKNSKVDAEKLIAELKKSQRDLSAKLLLNAGRVRAAVMGVLIDRDKYSVWTFNNRTLANYTREIQVVPYRFVATFEEKFYDFKVMSQQGVEGWLAILKQGLLLLFVLLLPFFLFKAFRLFSAYLENLRRQIFTNSQMDYKNRTRLALLIGRLNPYLPWVFAFIAIRISYNLLLGTLLEPVTLFLPYLSIYVLYRGFLILFSGVLGNVLLSRSLDKLRNMQSKVEATAFKLSVLFFVELGFLKAKVDVVCKALIYNLVFDIIIYLNLLIVALEARHWRSELLELSSLWLKPNLQKRLANVRGLIFELILFPLLFMGNLVFMAMSSGYRWLGQFELGKKVSSEIFKKRLEDATDGDEQAPISLSEEYRSLFQESDSLDPKLRISLSRSPFQKCINLIEGWRNGTSHEDLILLYGNYGIGKTTILNAIEKDLSESLRVVKISITGKLTTKGQLFKLLSESLGMPLQSADDMEKLDDELERTLIIIDNIHNLYLNSIDGLNAYRELIELTTLQLKNVFWCLACNERALSHLNGLFGYDHFIGQKLELLSWTDTEIQELILKRHRLSKFRLVFDQVISAVHRGDILEASSGLEVQFFRLLWGQSRGNPSTAQELWLSAARKSSGDVIRITVPAFTNPRTLADLSDETLMVYTAIVKHENLSFAELEATCNLPLNTIRQALKFGEDGMILEVTDQGRWRIHPKAQYVVHAQLSGRNLIYG
;
A
#
# COMPACT_ATOMS: atom_id res chain seq x y z
N MET A 1 9.05 -13.96 -17.01
CA MET A 1 8.58 -12.60 -17.38
C MET A 1 7.69 -11.94 -16.32
N LYS A 2 6.64 -12.58 -15.77
CA LYS A 2 5.68 -11.92 -14.86
C LYS A 2 6.09 -11.75 -13.38
N ILE A 3 7.09 -12.48 -12.88
CA ILE A 3 7.60 -12.32 -11.49
C ILE A 3 8.52 -11.08 -11.35
N TYR A 4 9.23 -10.71 -12.43
CA TYR A 4 10.02 -9.47 -12.48
C TYR A 4 9.16 -8.20 -12.40
N LEU A 5 7.93 -8.25 -12.93
CA LEU A 5 7.00 -7.13 -12.94
C LEU A 5 6.59 -6.70 -11.52
N ILE A 6 6.46 -7.64 -10.58
CA ILE A 6 5.97 -7.35 -9.22
C ILE A 6 7.02 -6.62 -8.38
N LEU A 7 8.31 -6.88 -8.61
CA LEU A 7 9.42 -6.18 -7.94
C LEU A 7 9.72 -4.81 -8.57
N LEU A 8 9.41 -4.63 -9.86
CA LEU A 8 9.54 -3.37 -10.59
C LEU A 8 8.50 -2.30 -10.15
N ILE A 9 7.34 -2.70 -9.62
CA ILE A 9 6.25 -1.81 -9.19
C ILE A 9 6.66 -0.85 -8.05
N LEU A 10 7.71 -1.16 -7.28
CA LEU A 10 8.16 -0.32 -6.17
C LEU A 10 9.25 0.70 -6.55
N LEU A 11 9.81 0.64 -7.75
CA LEU A 11 10.79 1.61 -8.23
C LEU A 11 10.10 2.69 -9.08
N PRO A 12 10.44 3.98 -8.91
CA PRO A 12 9.82 5.04 -9.70
C PRO A 12 10.03 4.78 -11.19
N PHE A 13 8.91 4.71 -11.93
CA PHE A 13 8.87 4.52 -13.39
C PHE A 13 9.84 5.44 -14.14
N SER A 14 10.11 6.64 -13.59
CA SER A 14 11.04 7.63 -14.13
C SER A 14 12.54 7.30 -14.01
N LEU A 15 12.94 6.15 -13.46
CA LEU A 15 14.31 5.61 -13.59
C LEU A 15 14.50 4.84 -14.91
N TRP A 16 13.40 4.30 -15.42
CA TRP A 16 13.34 3.48 -16.61
C TRP A 16 12.98 4.42 -17.75
N GLY A 17 13.98 4.80 -18.56
CA GLY A 17 13.70 5.51 -19.80
C GLY A 17 12.68 4.69 -20.59
N GLU A 18 11.68 5.34 -21.16
CA GLU A 18 10.62 4.68 -21.93
C GLU A 18 11.20 3.67 -22.92
N GLU A 19 10.70 2.43 -22.90
CA GLU A 19 11.04 1.47 -23.95
C GLU A 19 10.64 2.07 -25.30
N PRO A 20 11.54 2.09 -26.30
CA PRO A 20 11.16 2.51 -27.64
C PRO A 20 10.21 1.45 -28.20
N THR A 21 8.92 1.74 -28.19
CA THR A 21 7.90 1.02 -28.97
C THR A 21 8.23 1.11 -30.46
N ASP A 22 7.80 0.15 -31.30
CA ASP A 22 8.05 0.14 -32.75
C ASP A 22 7.62 1.44 -33.46
N GLY A 23 6.66 2.18 -32.91
CA GLY A 23 6.26 3.51 -33.38
C GLY A 23 7.33 4.60 -33.19
N LYS A 24 8.16 4.49 -32.15
CA LYS A 24 9.24 5.44 -31.82
C LYS A 24 10.43 5.29 -32.78
N ILE A 25 10.70 4.06 -33.21
CA ILE A 25 11.75 3.77 -34.22
C ILE A 25 11.39 4.42 -35.57
N SER A 26 10.15 4.28 -36.04
CA SER A 26 9.70 4.95 -37.28
C SER A 26 9.74 6.46 -37.19
N ALA A 27 9.28 7.02 -36.07
CA ALA A 27 9.24 8.46 -35.90
C ALA A 27 10.66 9.05 -35.91
N GLU A 28 11.61 8.40 -35.26
CA GLU A 28 13.02 8.83 -35.25
C GLU A 28 13.70 8.67 -36.61
N LEU A 29 13.46 7.57 -37.34
CA LEU A 29 14.00 7.38 -38.70
C LEU A 29 13.40 8.37 -39.71
N GLN A 30 12.11 8.70 -39.60
CA GLN A 30 11.47 9.75 -40.40
C GLN A 30 12.03 11.14 -40.07
N THR A 31 12.19 11.45 -38.78
CA THR A 31 12.79 12.71 -38.33
C THR A 31 14.24 12.84 -38.79
N GLN A 32 14.99 11.73 -38.82
CA GLN A 32 16.37 11.72 -39.32
C GLN A 32 16.41 12.03 -40.82
N VAL A 33 15.49 11.47 -41.62
CA VAL A 33 15.45 11.74 -43.07
C VAL A 33 15.07 13.18 -43.37
N LEU A 34 14.07 13.74 -42.67
CA LEU A 34 13.72 15.16 -42.82
C LEU A 34 14.92 16.07 -42.51
N ARG A 35 15.65 15.80 -41.41
CA ARG A 35 16.88 16.53 -41.11
C ARG A 35 17.99 16.33 -42.15
N GLN A 36 18.08 15.16 -42.77
CA GLN A 36 19.08 14.92 -43.82
C GLN A 36 18.77 15.76 -45.05
N GLU A 37 17.49 15.84 -45.43
CA GLU A 37 17.01 16.68 -46.54
C GLU A 37 17.28 18.16 -46.27
N ASP A 38 16.92 18.66 -45.09
CA ASP A 38 17.19 20.05 -44.68
C ASP A 38 18.69 20.39 -44.77
N VAL A 39 19.55 19.53 -44.20
CA VAL A 39 21.01 19.76 -44.20
C VAL A 39 21.60 19.63 -45.62
N GLN A 40 21.06 18.76 -46.47
CA GLN A 40 21.49 18.66 -47.87
C GLN A 40 21.10 19.92 -48.67
N GLU A 41 19.92 20.48 -48.42
CA GLU A 41 19.48 21.73 -49.04
C GLU A 41 20.39 22.89 -48.61
N ASP A 42 20.66 23.03 -47.31
CA ASP A 42 21.59 24.02 -46.75
C ASP A 42 23.00 23.90 -47.35
N LEU A 43 23.53 22.68 -47.43
CA LEU A 43 24.85 22.41 -48.03
C LEU A 43 24.89 22.78 -49.52
N SER A 44 23.80 22.53 -50.26
CA SER A 44 23.73 22.87 -51.68
C SER A 44 23.75 24.39 -51.90
N HIS A 45 23.04 25.14 -51.05
CA HIS A 45 23.02 26.59 -51.06
C HIS A 45 24.38 27.19 -50.67
N GLU A 46 24.99 26.66 -49.60
CA GLU A 46 26.33 27.08 -49.15
C GLU A 46 27.43 26.75 -50.15
N LYS A 47 27.32 25.62 -50.86
CA LYS A 47 28.25 25.25 -51.94
C LYS A 47 28.17 26.25 -53.09
N ALA A 48 26.97 26.58 -53.55
CA ALA A 48 26.78 27.57 -54.62
C ALA A 48 27.30 28.96 -54.22
N SER A 49 27.08 29.35 -52.96
CA SER A 49 27.60 30.59 -52.38
C SER A 49 29.14 30.59 -52.32
N ALA A 50 29.76 29.51 -51.83
CA ALA A 50 31.21 29.36 -51.74
C ALA A 50 31.87 29.35 -53.13
N GLU A 51 31.28 28.66 -54.11
CA GLU A 51 31.76 28.65 -55.51
C GLU A 51 31.76 30.05 -56.12
N LYS A 52 30.69 30.82 -55.89
CA LYS A 52 30.58 32.20 -56.35
C LYS A 52 31.63 33.09 -55.68
N MET A 53 31.79 33.00 -54.36
CA MET A 53 32.78 33.78 -53.60
C MET A 53 34.22 33.44 -54.01
N ALA A 54 34.54 32.17 -54.26
CA ALA A 54 35.86 31.74 -54.72
C ALA A 54 36.19 32.35 -56.09
N LYS A 55 35.28 32.23 -57.07
CA LYS A 55 35.45 32.82 -58.42
C LYS A 55 35.56 34.34 -58.39
N GLU A 56 34.74 35.02 -57.57
CA GLU A 56 34.81 36.47 -57.40
C GLU A 56 36.14 36.90 -56.76
N ALA A 57 36.62 36.19 -55.74
CA ALA A 57 37.89 36.50 -55.08
C ALA A 57 39.11 36.27 -56.00
N GLU A 58 39.12 35.18 -56.78
CA GLU A 58 40.17 34.91 -57.77
C GLU A 58 40.22 35.96 -58.87
N SER A 59 39.06 36.36 -59.40
CA SER A 59 38.98 37.42 -60.43
C SER A 59 39.48 38.77 -59.90
N ARG A 60 39.16 39.12 -58.65
CA ARG A 60 39.63 40.35 -58.00
C ARG A 60 41.12 40.30 -57.70
N ALA A 61 41.64 39.15 -57.26
CA ALA A 61 43.08 38.95 -57.07
C ALA A 61 43.86 39.13 -58.37
N ALA A 62 43.35 38.58 -59.50
CA ALA A 62 43.96 38.77 -60.81
C ALA A 62 43.96 40.25 -61.24
N SER A 63 42.85 40.97 -61.04
CA SER A 63 42.75 42.40 -61.36
C SER A 63 43.66 43.29 -60.49
N ALA A 64 43.79 42.98 -59.19
CA ALA A 64 44.67 43.70 -58.27
C ALA A 64 46.15 43.48 -58.62
N LYS A 65 46.52 42.26 -59.04
CA LYS A 65 47.86 41.95 -59.52
C LYS A 65 48.21 42.67 -60.83
N GLU A 66 47.22 42.84 -61.71
CA GLU A 66 47.40 43.62 -62.95
C GLU A 66 47.56 45.12 -62.66
N GLN A 67 46.85 45.65 -61.67
CA GLN A 67 47.03 47.02 -61.17
C GLN A 67 48.40 47.23 -60.50
N ALA A 68 48.88 46.26 -59.72
CA ALA A 68 50.21 46.30 -59.10
C ALA A 68 51.34 46.39 -60.15
N ASN A 69 51.18 45.70 -61.28
CA ASN A 69 52.15 45.74 -62.39
C ASN A 69 52.15 47.08 -63.16
N LYS A 70 51.10 47.90 -63.03
CA LYS A 70 50.95 49.21 -63.70
C LYS A 70 51.35 50.40 -62.81
N ALA A 71 51.75 50.17 -61.55
CA ALA A 71 52.10 51.22 -60.60
C ALA A 71 53.49 51.84 -60.87
N GLU A 72 53.59 53.17 -60.83
CA GLU A 72 54.82 53.93 -61.15
C GLU A 72 55.76 54.14 -59.94
N THR A 73 55.26 53.97 -58.71
CA THR A 73 56.03 54.15 -57.46
C THR A 73 56.17 52.86 -56.65
N GLU A 74 57.31 52.67 -55.98
CA GLU A 74 57.58 51.50 -55.12
C GLU A 74 56.52 51.33 -54.00
N THR A 75 55.98 52.43 -53.47
CA THR A 75 54.95 52.42 -52.42
C THR A 75 53.58 51.98 -52.93
N GLU A 76 53.16 52.43 -54.12
CA GLU A 76 51.92 51.98 -54.76
C GLU A 76 51.98 50.51 -55.15
N LYS A 77 53.14 50.05 -55.63
CA LYS A 77 53.39 48.64 -55.93
C LYS A 77 53.29 47.76 -54.68
N ALA A 78 53.92 48.17 -53.57
CA ALA A 78 53.85 47.44 -52.30
C ALA A 78 52.43 47.36 -51.71
N LEU A 79 51.61 48.40 -51.86
CA LEU A 79 50.22 48.42 -51.40
C LEU A 79 49.28 47.60 -52.30
N ALA A 80 49.47 47.66 -53.61
CA ALA A 80 48.72 46.85 -54.56
C ALA A 80 49.08 45.35 -54.44
N ASP A 81 50.35 45.02 -54.18
CA ASP A 81 50.79 43.67 -53.85
C ASP A 81 50.16 43.17 -52.53
N PHE A 82 50.05 44.04 -51.52
CA PHE A 82 49.37 43.70 -50.26
C PHE A 82 47.86 43.46 -50.45
N LEU A 83 47.17 44.30 -51.24
CA LEU A 83 45.77 44.08 -51.63
C LEU A 83 45.59 42.78 -52.42
N SER A 84 46.49 42.49 -53.37
CA SER A 84 46.51 41.21 -54.10
C SER A 84 46.67 40.02 -53.15
N ASN A 85 47.59 40.09 -52.19
CA ASN A 85 47.79 39.05 -51.18
C ASN A 85 46.56 38.85 -50.28
N LEU A 86 45.86 39.94 -49.91
CA LEU A 86 44.59 39.86 -49.17
C LEU A 86 43.48 39.20 -49.98
N GLN A 87 43.36 39.51 -51.29
CA GLN A 87 42.37 38.86 -52.16
C GLN A 87 42.72 37.39 -52.44
N GLN A 88 44.00 37.04 -52.60
CA GLN A 88 44.45 35.65 -52.71
C GLN A 88 44.16 34.85 -51.43
N TYR A 89 44.38 35.45 -50.27
CA TYR A 89 44.00 34.85 -49.00
C TYR A 89 42.47 34.66 -48.88
N LYS A 90 41.67 35.63 -49.35
CA LYS A 90 40.21 35.48 -49.40
C LYS A 90 39.78 34.34 -50.31
N ALA A 91 40.43 34.18 -51.46
CA ALA A 91 40.20 33.06 -52.38
C ALA A 91 40.59 31.72 -51.74
N SER A 92 41.72 31.65 -51.03
CA SER A 92 42.13 30.41 -50.34
C SER A 92 41.17 30.02 -49.22
N VAL A 93 40.65 30.98 -48.45
CA VAL A 93 39.61 30.73 -47.43
C VAL A 93 38.32 30.21 -48.07
N ALA A 94 37.87 30.82 -49.17
CA ALA A 94 36.68 30.36 -49.90
C ALA A 94 36.88 28.95 -50.50
N GLN A 95 38.07 28.63 -51.00
CA GLN A 95 38.40 27.31 -51.52
C GLN A 95 38.44 26.25 -50.41
N GLN A 96 39.05 26.55 -49.27
CA GLN A 96 39.03 25.66 -48.09
C GLN A 96 37.61 25.42 -47.57
N LYS A 97 36.76 26.46 -47.60
CA LYS A 97 35.32 26.33 -47.30
C LYS A 97 34.64 25.35 -48.26
N LEU A 98 34.87 25.51 -49.57
CA LEU A 98 34.29 24.66 -50.61
C LEU A 98 34.73 23.19 -50.50
N ASP A 99 36.02 22.94 -50.27
CA ASP A 99 36.55 21.58 -50.08
C ASP A 99 35.92 20.91 -48.86
N THR A 100 35.73 21.66 -47.77
CA THR A 100 35.09 21.15 -46.55
C THR A 100 33.62 20.83 -46.78
N VAL A 101 32.88 21.72 -47.47
CA VAL A 101 31.47 21.51 -47.83
C VAL A 101 31.32 20.26 -48.71
N ASN A 102 32.16 20.06 -49.72
CA ASN A 102 32.14 18.87 -50.57
C ASN A 102 32.38 17.59 -49.79
N ARG A 103 33.38 17.57 -48.90
CA ARG A 103 33.66 16.41 -48.02
C ARG A 103 32.48 16.09 -47.11
N ILE A 104 31.81 17.10 -46.55
CA ILE A 104 30.63 16.90 -45.70
C ILE A 104 29.44 16.38 -46.52
N GLN A 105 29.21 16.91 -47.72
CA GLN A 105 28.15 16.48 -48.62
C GLN A 105 28.28 14.99 -49.01
N GLU A 106 29.50 14.55 -49.36
CA GLU A 106 29.78 13.14 -49.65
C GLU A 106 29.44 12.24 -48.45
N LYS A 107 29.86 12.62 -47.25
CA LYS A 107 29.56 11.88 -46.02
C LYS A 107 28.06 11.83 -45.71
N ILE A 108 27.31 12.91 -45.92
CA ILE A 108 25.86 12.91 -45.69
C ILE A 108 25.15 12.02 -46.72
N SER A 109 25.63 11.98 -47.97
CA SER A 109 25.08 11.08 -48.98
C SER A 109 25.27 9.59 -48.63
N ASP A 110 26.42 9.21 -48.06
CA ASP A 110 26.66 7.87 -47.53
C ASP A 110 25.72 7.55 -46.35
N ILE A 111 25.51 8.51 -45.44
CA ILE A 111 24.57 8.38 -44.31
C ILE A 111 23.14 8.16 -44.84
N SER A 112 22.69 8.91 -45.85
CA SER A 112 21.34 8.75 -46.41
C SER A 112 21.16 7.38 -47.07
N ALA A 113 22.17 6.89 -47.82
CA ALA A 113 22.12 5.57 -48.44
C ALA A 113 21.97 4.44 -47.40
N LYS A 114 22.72 4.51 -46.29
CA LYS A 114 22.59 3.54 -45.19
C LYS A 114 21.24 3.66 -44.47
N THR A 115 20.69 4.86 -44.34
CA THR A 115 19.38 5.11 -43.71
C THR A 115 18.22 4.49 -44.50
N GLU A 116 18.26 4.60 -45.84
CA GLU A 116 17.31 3.95 -46.76
C GLU A 116 17.27 2.43 -46.57
N VAL A 117 18.45 1.79 -46.47
CA VAL A 117 18.54 0.35 -46.26
C VAL A 117 17.95 -0.05 -44.90
N LEU A 118 18.20 0.72 -43.83
CA LEU A 118 17.63 0.44 -42.51
C LEU A 118 16.09 0.57 -42.50
N LYS A 119 15.52 1.55 -43.20
CA LYS A 119 14.06 1.69 -43.37
C LYS A 119 13.42 0.45 -44.00
N LYS A 120 14.10 -0.17 -44.98
CA LYS A 120 13.61 -1.40 -45.61
C LYS A 120 13.43 -2.53 -44.58
N TYR A 121 14.37 -2.71 -43.66
CA TYR A 121 14.26 -3.73 -42.61
C TYR A 121 13.27 -3.34 -41.51
N GLU A 122 13.19 -2.06 -41.16
CA GLU A 122 12.16 -1.57 -40.25
C GLU A 122 10.75 -1.86 -40.77
N ARG A 123 10.52 -1.63 -42.07
CA ARG A 123 9.26 -1.94 -42.74
C ARG A 123 8.97 -3.45 -42.73
N LYS A 124 9.98 -4.29 -43.02
CA LYS A 124 9.86 -5.75 -42.89
C LYS A 124 9.50 -6.19 -41.46
N ILE A 125 10.08 -5.59 -40.43
CA ILE A 125 9.75 -5.89 -39.02
C ILE A 125 8.27 -5.63 -38.74
N LYS A 126 7.71 -4.54 -39.27
CA LYS A 126 6.30 -4.14 -39.03
C LYS A 126 5.29 -4.91 -39.87
N GLU A 127 5.54 -5.02 -41.17
CA GLU A 127 4.57 -5.54 -42.13
C GLU A 127 4.66 -7.07 -42.25
N GLU A 128 5.85 -7.64 -42.15
CA GLU A 128 6.11 -9.05 -42.46
C GLU A 128 7.09 -9.71 -41.47
N PRO A 129 6.83 -9.64 -40.14
CA PRO A 129 7.75 -10.21 -39.15
C PRO A 129 7.99 -11.70 -39.42
N ASP A 130 6.98 -12.44 -39.87
CA ASP A 130 7.00 -13.88 -40.25
C ASP A 130 8.03 -14.26 -41.31
N ARG A 131 8.40 -13.32 -42.19
CA ARG A 131 9.34 -13.55 -43.30
C ARG A 131 10.79 -13.20 -42.99
N LEU A 132 11.08 -12.74 -41.77
CA LEU A 132 12.46 -12.48 -41.36
C LEU A 132 13.23 -13.79 -41.19
N GLU A 133 14.39 -13.84 -41.84
CA GLU A 133 15.32 -14.97 -41.81
C GLU A 133 16.69 -14.55 -41.24
N PRO A 134 17.53 -15.49 -40.78
CA PRO A 134 18.88 -15.18 -40.26
C PRO A 134 19.76 -14.35 -41.22
N ILE A 135 19.51 -14.45 -42.53
CA ILE A 135 20.23 -13.67 -43.55
C ILE A 135 19.90 -12.18 -43.48
N ASP A 136 18.68 -11.81 -43.07
CA ASP A 136 18.30 -10.40 -42.87
C ASP A 136 19.09 -9.80 -41.70
N LEU A 137 19.29 -10.59 -40.62
CA LEU A 137 20.12 -10.18 -39.49
C LEU A 137 21.59 -10.01 -39.88
N GLU A 138 22.11 -10.86 -40.77
CA GLU A 138 23.47 -10.76 -41.29
C GLU A 138 23.67 -9.45 -42.07
N GLN A 139 22.74 -9.12 -42.96
CA GLN A 139 22.77 -7.88 -43.76
C GLN A 139 22.71 -6.63 -42.88
N VAL A 140 21.79 -6.58 -41.91
CA VAL A 140 21.71 -5.46 -40.96
C VAL A 140 22.95 -5.37 -40.06
N SER A 141 23.50 -6.52 -39.64
CA SER A 141 24.72 -6.56 -38.82
C SER A 141 25.97 -6.11 -39.57
N GLN A 142 26.04 -6.35 -40.89
CA GLN A 142 27.13 -5.85 -41.72
C GLN A 142 27.11 -4.32 -41.79
N ILE A 143 25.95 -3.73 -42.11
CA ILE A 143 25.77 -2.27 -42.16
C ILE A 143 26.12 -1.64 -40.81
N TRP A 144 25.64 -2.23 -39.71
CA TRP A 144 25.98 -1.76 -38.37
C TRP A 144 27.48 -1.85 -38.10
N SER A 145 28.15 -2.93 -38.50
CA SER A 145 29.60 -3.09 -38.30
C SER A 145 30.40 -2.04 -39.07
N GLU A 146 30.03 -1.74 -40.31
CA GLU A 146 30.66 -0.70 -41.14
C GLU A 146 30.51 0.69 -40.49
N ILE A 147 29.32 1.02 -39.97
CA ILE A 147 29.08 2.29 -39.26
C ILE A 147 29.92 2.37 -38.00
N VAL A 148 30.04 1.27 -37.26
CA VAL A 148 30.84 1.20 -36.04
C VAL A 148 32.33 1.38 -36.33
N ASP A 149 32.87 0.65 -37.31
CA ASP A 149 34.29 0.70 -37.65
C ASP A 149 34.69 2.12 -38.12
N ASP A 150 33.86 2.78 -38.93
CA ASP A 150 34.02 4.18 -39.33
C ASP A 150 33.94 5.15 -38.13
N THR A 151 32.97 4.93 -37.23
CA THR A 151 32.82 5.76 -36.01
C THR A 151 34.03 5.66 -35.08
N ILE A 152 34.55 4.44 -34.87
CA ILE A 152 35.73 4.19 -34.04
C ILE A 152 36.97 4.81 -34.68
N HIS A 153 37.14 4.70 -36.00
CA HIS A 153 38.28 5.31 -36.69
C HIS A 153 38.30 6.84 -36.53
N ARG A 154 37.14 7.50 -36.53
CA ARG A 154 37.05 8.96 -36.37
C ARG A 154 37.41 9.47 -34.97
N LEU A 155 37.28 8.66 -33.92
CA LEU A 155 37.67 9.05 -32.56
C LEU A 155 39.16 9.39 -32.44
N PHE A 156 39.99 8.82 -33.31
CA PHE A 156 41.45 8.91 -33.21
C PHE A 156 42.08 9.81 -34.28
N VAL A 157 41.28 10.42 -35.16
CA VAL A 157 41.76 11.30 -36.24
C VAL A 157 41.25 12.72 -36.01
N GLU A 158 42.16 13.64 -35.67
CA GLU A 158 41.84 15.07 -35.58
C GLU A 158 41.59 15.66 -36.98
N ASP A 159 40.32 15.77 -37.38
CA ASP A 159 39.88 16.59 -38.51
C ASP A 159 39.88 18.09 -38.12
N SER A 160 41.05 18.64 -37.77
CA SER A 160 41.19 20.10 -37.58
C SER A 160 41.35 20.79 -38.95
N VAL A 161 40.40 21.64 -39.30
CA VAL A 161 40.54 22.54 -40.46
C VAL A 161 41.13 23.82 -39.89
N ASN A 162 42.44 24.00 -40.04
CA ASN A 162 43.13 25.17 -39.55
C ASN A 162 43.20 26.19 -40.70
N ILE A 163 42.44 27.28 -40.59
CA ILE A 163 42.50 28.38 -41.56
C ILE A 163 43.70 29.26 -41.19
N ASP A 164 44.64 29.45 -42.11
CA ASP A 164 45.85 30.24 -41.90
C ASP A 164 45.53 31.66 -41.37
N PRO A 165 46.42 32.31 -40.59
CA PRO A 165 46.20 33.69 -40.16
C PRO A 165 46.21 34.66 -41.35
N PRO A 166 45.40 35.75 -41.32
CA PRO A 166 45.42 36.74 -42.39
C PRO A 166 46.79 37.41 -42.50
N PRO A 167 47.22 37.81 -43.71
CA PRO A 167 48.51 38.46 -43.92
C PRO A 167 48.61 39.76 -43.11
N THR A 168 49.73 39.93 -42.40
CA THR A 168 50.01 41.13 -41.60
C THR A 168 50.49 42.28 -42.49
N ARG A 169 50.06 43.51 -42.18
CA ARG A 169 50.48 44.69 -42.92
C ARG A 169 52.01 44.89 -42.78
N PRO A 170 52.73 45.17 -43.88
CA PRO A 170 54.15 45.51 -43.80
C PRO A 170 54.35 46.81 -42.99
N SER A 171 55.25 46.76 -42.00
CA SER A 171 55.55 47.86 -41.07
C SER A 171 56.32 49.03 -41.70
N SER A 172 56.76 48.91 -42.96
CA SER A 172 57.63 49.87 -43.66
C SER A 172 56.89 50.97 -44.43
N VAL A 173 55.55 51.04 -44.39
CA VAL A 173 54.76 51.98 -45.19
C VAL A 173 53.86 52.85 -44.29
N GLU A 174 54.35 54.05 -43.94
CA GLU A 174 53.54 55.12 -43.35
C GLU A 174 52.65 55.74 -44.43
N LEU A 175 51.33 55.59 -44.26
CA LEU A 175 50.30 56.15 -45.14
C LEU A 175 49.90 57.54 -44.62
N ASP A 176 50.81 58.51 -44.67
CA ASP A 176 50.51 59.90 -44.36
C ASP A 176 50.49 60.75 -45.63
N GLY A 177 49.28 61.19 -46.03
CA GLY A 177 49.02 62.07 -47.17
C GLY A 177 47.65 61.84 -47.82
N GLU A 178 46.98 62.92 -48.26
CA GLU A 178 45.67 62.90 -48.95
C GLU A 178 45.66 61.98 -50.19
N LYS A 179 46.82 61.80 -50.85
CA LYS A 179 46.99 61.00 -52.07
C LYS A 179 46.64 59.51 -51.89
N TYR A 180 46.71 58.97 -50.67
CA TYR A 180 46.50 57.54 -50.39
C TYR A 180 45.28 57.24 -49.51
N PHE A 181 44.44 58.24 -49.24
CA PHE A 181 43.28 58.11 -48.34
C PHE A 181 42.27 57.04 -48.83
N GLN A 182 41.94 57.03 -50.12
CA GLN A 182 41.02 56.05 -50.72
C GLN A 182 41.57 54.62 -50.63
N LEU A 183 42.86 54.44 -50.92
CA LEU A 183 43.53 53.14 -50.87
C LEU A 183 43.64 52.60 -49.43
N LYS A 184 43.91 53.48 -48.46
CA LYS A 184 43.92 53.15 -47.02
C LYS A 184 42.55 52.65 -46.55
N GLN A 185 41.49 53.36 -46.93
CA GLN A 185 40.12 52.99 -46.60
C GLN A 185 39.70 51.66 -47.23
N GLU A 186 40.15 51.39 -48.45
CA GLU A 186 39.93 50.11 -49.15
C GLU A 186 40.70 48.95 -48.50
N ILE A 187 41.95 49.18 -48.08
CA ILE A 187 42.76 48.19 -47.34
C ILE A 187 42.15 47.88 -45.98
N GLU A 188 41.74 48.87 -45.18
CA GLU A 188 41.11 48.67 -43.88
C GLU A 188 39.79 47.90 -44.01
N LYS A 189 38.94 48.30 -44.97
CA LYS A 189 37.69 47.59 -45.28
C LYS A 189 37.94 46.16 -45.75
N SER A 190 38.97 45.93 -46.57
CA SER A 190 39.35 44.59 -47.02
C SER A 190 39.88 43.71 -45.87
N LEU A 191 40.68 44.25 -44.96
CA LEU A 191 41.16 43.56 -43.75
C LEU A 191 40.01 43.18 -42.82
N GLU A 192 39.06 44.08 -42.60
CA GLU A 192 37.88 43.82 -41.77
C GLU A 192 36.98 42.76 -42.42
N THR A 193 36.70 42.86 -43.73
CA THR A 193 35.94 41.82 -44.45
C THR A 193 36.64 40.47 -44.47
N VAL A 194 37.98 40.42 -44.56
CA VAL A 194 38.76 39.18 -44.49
C VAL A 194 38.66 38.54 -43.11
N LYS A 195 38.82 39.33 -42.03
CA LYS A 195 38.65 38.85 -40.64
C LYS A 195 37.24 38.30 -40.41
N ASN A 196 36.21 39.03 -40.85
CA ASN A 196 34.82 38.58 -40.70
C ASN A 196 34.56 37.32 -41.54
N SER A 197 35.02 37.27 -42.79
CA SER A 197 34.85 36.09 -43.65
C SER A 197 35.54 34.83 -43.11
N LYS A 198 36.67 34.98 -42.41
CA LYS A 198 37.33 33.89 -41.70
C LYS A 198 36.46 33.39 -40.55
N VAL A 199 36.01 34.29 -39.67
CA VAL A 199 35.16 33.93 -38.52
C VAL A 199 33.85 33.28 -38.98
N ASP A 200 33.24 33.81 -40.04
CA ASP A 200 32.00 33.25 -40.62
C ASP A 200 32.24 31.87 -41.23
N ALA A 201 33.36 31.67 -41.94
CA ALA A 201 33.73 30.37 -42.48
C ALA A 201 34.02 29.35 -41.38
N GLU A 202 34.75 29.73 -40.33
CA GLU A 202 35.02 28.88 -39.17
C GLU A 202 33.73 28.47 -38.45
N LYS A 203 32.81 29.43 -38.24
CA LYS A 203 31.51 29.18 -37.62
C LYS A 203 30.65 28.25 -38.46
N LEU A 204 30.58 28.46 -39.76
CA LEU A 204 29.77 27.62 -40.65
C LEU A 204 30.35 26.20 -40.77
N ILE A 205 31.67 26.07 -40.88
CA ILE A 205 32.35 24.75 -40.86
C ILE A 205 32.08 24.02 -39.54
N ALA A 206 32.08 24.74 -38.42
CA ALA A 206 31.75 24.18 -37.11
C ALA A 206 30.31 23.66 -37.05
N GLU A 207 29.35 24.46 -37.51
CA GLU A 207 27.92 24.10 -37.57
C GLU A 207 27.69 22.88 -38.48
N LEU A 208 28.28 22.85 -39.67
CA LEU A 208 28.17 21.71 -40.59
C LEU A 208 28.80 20.43 -40.03
N LYS A 209 29.97 20.52 -39.39
CA LYS A 209 30.60 19.39 -38.70
C LYS A 209 29.74 18.90 -37.53
N LYS A 210 29.08 19.80 -36.80
CA LYS A 210 28.14 19.45 -35.72
C LYS A 210 26.93 18.68 -36.27
N SER A 211 26.31 19.18 -37.34
CA SER A 211 25.19 18.50 -38.02
C SER A 211 25.59 17.12 -38.55
N GLN A 212 26.78 16.99 -39.16
CA GLN A 212 27.30 15.71 -39.63
C GLN A 212 27.51 14.70 -38.49
N ARG A 213 28.02 15.14 -37.34
CA ARG A 213 28.22 14.30 -36.15
C ARG A 213 26.89 13.85 -35.54
N ASP A 214 25.91 14.76 -35.42
CA ASP A 214 24.54 14.41 -34.95
C ASP A 214 23.89 13.36 -35.86
N LEU A 215 23.97 13.54 -37.18
CA LEU A 215 23.44 12.58 -38.15
C LEU A 215 24.16 11.21 -38.07
N SER A 216 25.48 11.20 -37.89
CA SER A 216 26.26 9.97 -37.72
C SER A 216 25.89 9.23 -36.44
N ALA A 217 25.75 9.96 -35.31
CA ALA A 217 25.37 9.39 -34.03
C ALA A 217 23.95 8.79 -34.08
N LYS A 218 23.00 9.47 -34.72
CA LYS A 218 21.64 8.96 -34.95
C LYS A 218 21.63 7.72 -35.84
N LEU A 219 22.41 7.71 -36.92
CA LEU A 219 22.53 6.55 -37.79
C LEU A 219 23.04 5.33 -37.02
N LEU A 220 24.07 5.49 -36.19
CA LEU A 220 24.60 4.42 -35.34
C LEU A 220 23.53 3.87 -34.37
N LEU A 221 22.78 4.75 -33.71
CA LEU A 221 21.71 4.37 -32.79
C LEU A 221 20.59 3.62 -33.53
N ASN A 222 20.13 4.15 -34.66
CA ASN A 222 19.07 3.55 -35.45
C ASN A 222 19.48 2.20 -36.05
N ALA A 223 20.71 2.08 -36.58
CA ALA A 223 21.27 0.82 -37.04
C ALA A 223 21.30 -0.22 -35.91
N GLY A 224 21.75 0.17 -34.71
CA GLY A 224 21.76 -0.69 -33.54
C GLY A 224 20.35 -1.12 -33.11
N ARG A 225 19.35 -0.22 -33.18
CA ARG A 225 17.94 -0.52 -32.84
C ARG A 225 17.30 -1.48 -33.84
N VAL A 226 17.46 -1.24 -35.14
CA VAL A 226 16.94 -2.14 -36.19
C VAL A 226 17.59 -3.52 -36.07
N ARG A 227 18.91 -3.58 -35.87
CA ARG A 227 19.64 -4.84 -35.62
C ARG A 227 19.09 -5.60 -34.41
N ALA A 228 18.90 -4.91 -33.29
CA ALA A 228 18.32 -5.47 -32.07
C ALA A 228 16.88 -5.97 -32.28
N ALA A 229 16.06 -5.24 -33.03
CA ALA A 229 14.68 -5.62 -33.33
C ALA A 229 14.61 -6.88 -34.20
N VAL A 230 15.38 -6.94 -35.29
CA VAL A 230 15.48 -8.16 -36.13
C VAL A 230 15.96 -9.35 -35.29
N MET A 231 16.98 -9.15 -34.46
CA MET A 231 17.50 -10.21 -33.58
C MET A 231 16.45 -10.70 -32.58
N GLY A 232 15.71 -9.79 -31.94
CA GLY A 232 14.65 -10.14 -31.00
C GLY A 232 13.57 -11.03 -31.63
N VAL A 233 13.09 -10.66 -32.82
CA VAL A 233 12.08 -11.46 -33.55
C VAL A 233 12.60 -12.86 -33.89
N LEU A 234 13.89 -13.00 -34.24
CA LEU A 234 14.48 -14.29 -34.55
C LEU A 234 14.72 -15.17 -33.31
N ILE A 235 15.07 -14.56 -32.16
CA ILE A 235 15.22 -15.27 -30.88
C ILE A 235 13.86 -15.79 -30.38
N ASP A 236 12.82 -14.95 -30.43
CA ASP A 236 11.47 -15.33 -29.98
C ASP A 236 10.86 -16.49 -30.79
N ARG A 237 11.46 -16.80 -31.96
CA ARG A 237 11.05 -17.88 -32.87
C ARG A 237 12.01 -19.06 -32.91
N ASP A 238 12.99 -19.08 -32.01
CA ASP A 238 14.05 -20.09 -31.97
C ASP A 238 14.84 -20.23 -33.28
N LYS A 239 14.82 -19.21 -34.17
CA LYS A 239 15.58 -19.18 -35.44
C LYS A 239 17.01 -18.65 -35.26
N TYR A 240 17.31 -18.06 -34.10
CA TYR A 240 18.63 -17.53 -33.78
C TYR A 240 18.97 -17.75 -32.31
N SER A 241 20.22 -18.15 -32.03
CA SER A 241 20.74 -18.28 -30.67
C SER A 241 22.00 -17.43 -30.49
N VAL A 242 22.01 -16.68 -29.40
CA VAL A 242 23.12 -15.79 -29.00
C VAL A 242 24.35 -16.59 -28.55
N TRP A 243 24.16 -17.85 -28.18
CA TRP A 243 25.21 -18.79 -27.77
C TRP A 243 26.02 -19.38 -28.94
N THR A 244 25.83 -18.86 -30.17
CA THR A 244 26.58 -19.29 -31.36
C THR A 244 27.90 -18.51 -31.51
N PHE A 245 29.01 -19.18 -31.17
CA PHE A 245 30.36 -18.59 -31.25
C PHE A 245 31.02 -18.88 -32.60
N ASN A 246 30.91 -17.92 -33.53
CA ASN A 246 31.61 -17.90 -34.82
C ASN A 246 32.55 -16.68 -34.88
N ASN A 247 33.56 -16.70 -35.76
CA ASN A 247 34.50 -15.57 -35.91
C ASN A 247 33.78 -14.23 -36.19
N ARG A 248 32.68 -14.25 -36.96
CA ARG A 248 31.84 -13.06 -37.22
C ARG A 248 31.08 -12.59 -35.98
N THR A 249 30.49 -13.49 -35.18
CA THR A 249 29.80 -13.11 -33.94
C THR A 249 30.77 -12.59 -32.89
N LEU A 250 31.97 -13.17 -32.77
CA LEU A 250 33.04 -12.67 -31.88
C LEU A 250 33.47 -11.24 -32.23
N ALA A 251 33.64 -10.93 -33.52
CA ALA A 251 33.95 -9.57 -33.96
C ALA A 251 32.81 -8.58 -33.63
N ASN A 252 31.56 -9.03 -33.70
CA ASN A 252 30.41 -8.19 -33.33
C ASN A 252 30.33 -7.97 -31.81
N TYR A 253 30.69 -8.97 -31.00
CA TYR A 253 30.84 -8.80 -29.55
C TYR A 253 31.91 -7.75 -29.21
N THR A 254 33.09 -7.81 -29.84
CA THR A 254 34.15 -6.81 -29.58
C THR A 254 33.73 -5.40 -30.00
N ARG A 255 33.05 -5.27 -31.15
CA ARG A 255 32.51 -3.98 -31.62
C ARG A 255 31.47 -3.40 -30.67
N GLU A 256 30.55 -4.21 -30.14
CA GLU A 256 29.54 -3.75 -29.17
C GLU A 256 30.21 -3.19 -27.91
N ILE A 257 31.32 -3.79 -27.43
CA ILE A 257 32.10 -3.27 -26.30
C ILE A 257 32.83 -1.97 -26.67
N GLN A 258 33.45 -1.92 -27.85
CA GLN A 258 34.26 -0.78 -28.28
C GLN A 258 33.43 0.49 -28.57
N VAL A 259 32.16 0.34 -28.91
CA VAL A 259 31.24 1.46 -29.17
C VAL A 259 30.73 2.11 -27.88
N VAL A 260 30.69 1.36 -26.77
CA VAL A 260 30.17 1.85 -25.47
C VAL A 260 30.78 3.20 -25.05
N PRO A 261 32.12 3.38 -25.05
CA PRO A 261 32.73 4.65 -24.66
C PRO A 261 32.39 5.80 -25.60
N TYR A 262 32.04 5.52 -26.87
CA TYR A 262 31.81 6.55 -27.89
C TYR A 262 30.72 7.53 -27.49
N ARG A 263 29.61 7.04 -26.92
CA ARG A 263 28.51 7.92 -26.48
C ARG A 263 28.99 8.90 -25.42
N PHE A 264 29.81 8.45 -24.48
CA PHE A 264 30.38 9.30 -23.45
C PHE A 264 31.37 10.30 -24.05
N VAL A 265 32.35 9.82 -24.83
CA VAL A 265 33.37 10.66 -25.46
C VAL A 265 32.74 11.72 -26.36
N ALA A 266 31.78 11.35 -27.21
CA ALA A 266 31.08 12.28 -28.10
C ALA A 266 30.30 13.36 -27.34
N THR A 267 29.60 13.01 -26.25
CA THR A 267 28.86 13.99 -25.43
C THR A 267 29.82 14.95 -24.72
N PHE A 268 30.97 14.47 -24.23
CA PHE A 268 31.99 15.31 -23.61
C PHE A 268 32.70 16.21 -24.63
N GLU A 269 33.05 15.69 -25.81
CA GLU A 269 33.64 16.45 -26.91
C GLU A 269 32.71 17.55 -27.40
N GLU A 270 31.40 17.29 -27.51
CA GLU A 270 30.40 18.28 -27.90
C GLU A 270 30.41 19.47 -26.93
N LYS A 271 30.30 19.19 -25.62
CA LYS A 271 30.29 20.26 -24.62
C LYS A 271 31.64 20.95 -24.48
N PHE A 272 32.75 20.25 -24.73
CA PHE A 272 34.08 20.87 -24.77
C PHE A 272 34.20 21.85 -25.94
N TYR A 273 33.61 21.53 -27.09
CA TYR A 273 33.55 22.43 -28.23
C TYR A 273 32.65 23.64 -27.95
N ASP A 274 31.45 23.43 -27.38
CA ASP A 274 30.56 24.51 -26.96
C ASP A 274 31.26 25.46 -25.97
N PHE A 275 32.05 24.91 -25.03
CA PHE A 275 32.88 25.70 -24.12
C PHE A 275 33.94 26.53 -24.87
N LYS A 276 34.63 25.94 -25.86
CA LYS A 276 35.64 26.65 -26.67
C LYS A 276 35.02 27.80 -27.46
N VAL A 277 33.84 27.57 -28.05
CA VAL A 277 33.08 28.61 -28.77
C VAL A 277 32.62 29.72 -27.82
N MET A 278 32.06 29.37 -26.65
CA MET A 278 31.68 30.35 -25.63
C MET A 278 32.89 31.17 -25.15
N SER A 279 34.07 30.55 -24.98
CA SER A 279 35.29 31.26 -24.59
C SER A 279 35.78 32.27 -25.64
N GLN A 280 35.41 32.09 -26.92
CA GLN A 280 35.80 32.96 -28.03
C GLN A 280 34.83 34.15 -28.23
N GLN A 281 33.66 34.15 -27.59
CA GLN A 281 32.62 35.19 -27.71
C GLN A 281 32.86 36.44 -26.84
N GLY A 282 34.03 36.57 -26.19
CA GLY A 282 34.33 37.72 -25.33
C GLY A 282 33.59 37.71 -23.99
N VAL A 283 33.18 38.87 -23.48
CA VAL A 283 32.66 39.05 -22.11
C VAL A 283 31.34 38.29 -21.87
N GLU A 284 30.43 38.28 -22.85
CA GLU A 284 29.15 37.58 -22.74
C GLU A 284 29.34 36.06 -22.57
N GLY A 285 30.29 35.49 -23.31
CA GLY A 285 30.64 34.08 -23.22
C GLY A 285 31.22 33.68 -21.85
N TRP A 286 32.10 34.50 -21.28
CA TRP A 286 32.64 34.28 -19.94
C TRP A 286 31.58 34.41 -18.83
N LEU A 287 30.61 35.30 -18.97
CA LEU A 287 29.46 35.39 -18.05
C LEU A 287 28.59 34.12 -18.10
N ALA A 288 28.36 33.57 -19.29
CA ALA A 288 27.63 32.32 -19.46
C ALA A 288 28.36 31.14 -18.81
N ILE A 289 29.68 31.05 -18.98
CA ILE A 289 30.53 30.03 -18.32
C ILE A 289 30.48 30.18 -16.79
N LEU A 290 30.59 31.42 -16.27
CA LEU A 290 30.53 31.70 -14.83
C LEU A 290 29.20 31.24 -14.22
N LYS A 291 28.07 31.53 -14.88
CA LYS A 291 26.73 31.10 -14.43
C LYS A 291 26.65 29.58 -14.30
N GLN A 292 27.23 28.85 -15.25
CA GLN A 292 27.26 27.39 -15.21
C GLN A 292 28.22 26.84 -14.13
N GLY A 293 29.35 27.52 -13.89
CA GLY A 293 30.25 27.22 -12.77
C GLY A 293 29.58 27.39 -11.40
N LEU A 294 28.77 28.45 -11.23
CA LEU A 294 27.97 28.66 -10.01
C LEU A 294 26.91 27.57 -9.82
N LEU A 295 26.28 27.12 -10.91
CA LEU A 295 25.32 26.01 -10.88
C LEU A 295 26.00 24.69 -10.45
N LEU A 296 27.20 24.40 -10.94
CA LEU A 296 27.98 23.24 -10.49
C LEU A 296 28.29 23.31 -8.99
N LEU A 297 28.74 24.47 -8.51
CA LEU A 297 29.00 24.68 -7.09
C LEU A 297 27.75 24.42 -6.25
N PHE A 298 26.58 24.91 -6.70
CA PHE A 298 25.31 24.65 -6.03
C PHE A 298 24.96 23.15 -6.01
N VAL A 299 25.10 22.46 -7.14
CA VAL A 299 24.85 21.01 -7.25
C VAL A 299 25.78 20.19 -6.35
N LEU A 300 27.06 20.59 -6.21
CA LEU A 300 28.02 19.93 -5.32
C LEU A 300 27.73 20.19 -3.83
N LEU A 301 27.19 21.36 -3.49
CA LEU A 301 26.81 21.71 -2.11
C LEU A 301 25.44 21.17 -1.69
N LEU A 302 24.57 20.84 -2.66
CA LEU A 302 23.21 20.35 -2.41
C LEU A 302 23.14 19.12 -1.49
N PRO A 303 23.98 18.06 -1.66
CA PRO A 303 24.04 16.94 -0.72
C PRO A 303 24.37 17.36 0.71
N PHE A 304 25.23 18.37 0.90
CA PHE A 304 25.62 18.86 2.22
C PHE A 304 24.45 19.55 2.91
N PHE A 305 23.72 20.42 2.20
CA PHE A 305 22.53 21.09 2.74
C PHE A 305 21.43 20.08 3.10
N LEU A 306 21.16 19.12 2.22
CA LEU A 306 20.16 18.08 2.47
C LEU A 306 20.56 17.14 3.59
N PHE A 307 21.85 16.82 3.74
CA PHE A 307 22.34 16.03 4.87
C PHE A 307 22.21 16.77 6.20
N LYS A 308 22.47 18.09 6.22
CA LYS A 308 22.21 18.93 7.40
C LYS A 308 20.71 18.98 7.74
N ALA A 309 19.85 19.14 6.75
CA ALA A 309 18.39 19.07 6.94
C ALA A 309 17.94 17.71 7.47
N PHE A 310 18.49 16.61 6.94
CA PHE A 310 18.26 15.25 7.44
C PHE A 310 18.62 15.13 8.94
N ARG A 311 19.80 15.60 9.35
CA ARG A 311 20.23 15.51 10.76
C ARG A 311 19.25 16.24 11.69
N LEU A 312 18.77 17.42 11.28
CA LEU A 312 17.77 18.18 12.03
C LEU A 312 16.44 17.41 12.12
N PHE A 313 15.97 16.86 11.00
CA PHE A 313 14.71 16.11 10.94
C PHE A 313 14.78 14.78 11.72
N SER A 314 15.91 14.07 11.65
CA SER A 314 16.16 12.84 12.42
C SER A 314 16.18 13.10 13.92
N ALA A 315 16.83 14.19 14.35
CA ALA A 315 16.82 14.62 15.76
C ALA A 315 15.40 14.99 16.23
N TYR A 316 14.63 15.67 15.38
CA TYR A 316 13.23 15.99 15.66
C TYR A 316 12.38 14.73 15.85
N LEU A 317 12.48 13.74 14.94
CA LEU A 317 11.75 12.48 15.05
C LEU A 317 12.13 11.68 16.31
N GLU A 318 13.41 11.66 16.69
CA GLU A 318 13.83 10.97 17.91
C GLU A 318 13.29 11.68 19.16
N ASN A 319 13.23 13.02 19.14
CA ASN A 319 12.59 13.76 20.22
C ASN A 319 11.08 13.49 20.29
N LEU A 320 10.40 13.41 19.15
CA LEU A 320 8.98 13.05 19.06
C LEU A 320 8.73 11.63 19.58
N ARG A 321 9.59 10.67 19.23
CA ARG A 321 9.57 9.30 19.77
C ARG A 321 9.69 9.29 21.30
N ARG A 322 10.61 10.10 21.86
CA ARG A 322 10.78 10.24 23.32
C ARG A 322 9.55 10.87 23.97
N GLN A 323 8.98 11.92 23.39
CA GLN A 323 7.78 12.58 23.90
C GLN A 323 6.55 11.66 23.90
N ILE A 324 6.38 10.83 22.87
CA ILE A 324 5.33 9.79 22.84
C ILE A 324 5.53 8.81 24.02
N PHE A 325 6.78 8.49 24.37
CA PHE A 325 7.11 7.66 25.53
C PHE A 325 7.04 8.37 26.90
N THR A 326 6.85 9.68 26.99
CA THR A 326 6.80 10.36 28.29
C THR A 326 5.46 11.02 28.55
N ASN A 327 4.85 11.68 27.56
CA ASN A 327 3.78 12.65 27.78
C ASN A 327 2.47 12.36 27.01
N SER A 328 2.36 11.22 26.33
CA SER A 328 1.18 10.88 25.51
C SER A 328 0.03 10.31 26.36
N GLN A 329 -1.16 10.91 26.25
CA GLN A 329 -2.44 10.36 26.75
C GLN A 329 -3.02 9.23 25.87
N MET A 330 -2.36 8.86 24.76
CA MET A 330 -2.81 7.75 23.92
C MET A 330 -2.72 6.40 24.64
N ASP A 331 -3.63 5.50 24.28
CA ASP A 331 -3.61 4.10 24.71
C ASP A 331 -2.23 3.45 24.56
N TYR A 332 -1.82 2.69 25.58
CA TYR A 332 -0.52 2.03 25.68
C TYR A 332 -0.13 1.24 24.41
N LYS A 333 -1.10 0.55 23.80
CA LYS A 333 -0.89 -0.22 22.56
C LYS A 333 -0.55 0.68 21.37
N ASN A 334 -1.23 1.81 21.21
CA ASN A 334 -1.02 2.74 20.09
C ASN A 334 0.26 3.54 20.25
N ARG A 335 0.54 3.99 21.49
CA ARG A 335 1.80 4.65 21.86
C ARG A 335 3.02 3.82 21.50
N THR A 336 3.01 2.55 21.88
CA THR A 336 4.13 1.63 21.62
C THR A 336 4.29 1.36 20.13
N ARG A 337 3.19 1.21 19.38
CA ARG A 337 3.23 1.03 17.91
C ARG A 337 3.85 2.23 17.19
N LEU A 338 3.41 3.45 17.51
CA LEU A 338 3.92 4.67 16.89
C LEU A 338 5.41 4.88 17.18
N ALA A 339 5.82 4.67 18.43
CA ALA A 339 7.22 4.86 18.80
C ALA A 339 8.15 3.80 18.18
N LEU A 340 7.66 2.56 17.98
CA LEU A 340 8.38 1.53 17.22
C LEU A 340 8.44 1.88 15.74
N LEU A 341 7.38 2.44 15.16
CA LEU A 341 7.34 2.85 13.76
C LEU A 341 8.35 3.96 13.49
N ILE A 342 8.39 5.00 14.33
CA ILE A 342 9.38 6.09 14.19
C ILE A 342 10.81 5.55 14.30
N GLY A 343 11.07 4.68 15.29
CA GLY A 343 12.38 4.06 15.47
C GLY A 343 12.80 3.19 14.27
N ARG A 344 11.85 2.52 13.62
CA ARG A 344 12.11 1.74 12.40
C ARG A 344 12.36 2.62 11.19
N LEU A 345 11.70 3.77 11.05
CA LEU A 345 11.84 4.62 9.86
C LEU A 345 13.13 5.47 9.85
N ASN A 346 13.63 5.87 11.02
CA ASN A 346 14.74 6.82 11.14
C ASN A 346 16.01 6.43 10.35
N PRO A 347 16.47 5.16 10.35
CA PRO A 347 17.67 4.74 9.60
C PRO A 347 17.58 4.87 8.07
N TYR A 348 16.37 4.97 7.50
CA TYR A 348 16.17 5.05 6.04
C TYR A 348 16.23 6.48 5.50
N LEU A 349 16.00 7.48 6.35
CA LEU A 349 15.94 8.88 5.96
C LEU A 349 17.19 9.42 5.23
N PRO A 350 18.45 9.11 5.62
CA PRO A 350 19.61 9.61 4.89
C PRO A 350 19.58 9.22 3.41
N TRP A 351 19.14 8.00 3.11
CA TRP A 351 19.08 7.47 1.75
C TRP A 351 17.92 8.07 0.95
N VAL A 352 16.78 8.35 1.59
CA VAL A 352 15.68 9.10 0.95
C VAL A 352 16.13 10.51 0.57
N PHE A 353 16.79 11.23 1.48
CA PHE A 353 17.32 12.57 1.21
C PHE A 353 18.40 12.55 0.13
N ALA A 354 19.30 11.55 0.14
CA ALA A 354 20.29 11.38 -0.93
C ALA A 354 19.62 11.12 -2.30
N PHE A 355 18.56 10.32 -2.34
CA PHE A 355 17.81 10.08 -3.58
C PHE A 355 17.15 11.36 -4.11
N ILE A 356 16.53 12.15 -3.22
CA ILE A 356 15.97 13.48 -3.57
C ILE A 356 17.07 14.40 -4.09
N ALA A 357 18.24 14.41 -3.44
CA ALA A 357 19.39 15.21 -3.85
C ALA A 357 19.77 14.93 -5.30
N ILE A 358 19.92 13.65 -5.66
CA ILE A 358 20.28 13.20 -7.00
C ILE A 358 19.24 13.64 -8.03
N ARG A 359 17.94 13.57 -7.71
CA ARG A 359 16.86 13.99 -8.61
C ARG A 359 16.86 15.49 -8.86
N ILE A 360 17.07 16.28 -7.82
CA ILE A 360 17.20 17.75 -7.96
C ILE A 360 18.44 18.07 -8.81
N SER A 361 19.58 17.43 -8.54
CA SER A 361 20.80 17.60 -9.31
C SER A 361 20.62 17.22 -10.79
N TYR A 362 19.90 16.14 -11.09
CA TYR A 362 19.60 15.73 -12.46
C TYR A 362 18.85 16.82 -13.23
N ASN A 363 17.76 17.33 -12.66
CA ASN A 363 16.95 18.37 -13.31
C ASN A 363 17.70 19.69 -13.49
N LEU A 364 18.59 20.05 -12.56
CA LEU A 364 19.39 21.28 -12.63
C LEU A 364 20.50 21.23 -13.69
N LEU A 365 21.02 20.03 -13.99
CA LEU A 365 22.12 19.85 -14.94
C LEU A 365 21.65 19.72 -16.39
N LEU A 366 20.37 19.43 -16.64
CA LEU A 366 19.81 19.35 -17.99
C LEU A 366 19.99 20.68 -18.74
N GLY A 367 20.47 20.62 -19.99
CA GLY A 367 20.68 21.80 -20.84
C GLY A 367 21.89 22.66 -20.49
N THR A 368 22.80 22.18 -19.63
CA THR A 368 24.05 22.89 -19.27
C THR A 368 25.28 22.24 -19.94
N LEU A 369 26.46 22.89 -19.90
CA LEU A 369 27.73 22.26 -20.32
C LEU A 369 28.08 21.02 -19.49
N LEU A 370 27.44 20.85 -18.32
CA LEU A 370 27.66 19.76 -17.38
C LEU A 370 26.61 18.66 -17.48
N GLU A 371 25.75 18.72 -18.49
CA GLU A 371 24.84 17.66 -18.87
C GLU A 371 25.51 16.26 -18.92
N PRO A 372 26.76 16.08 -19.37
CA PRO A 372 27.41 14.74 -19.35
C PRO A 372 27.48 14.10 -17.96
N VAL A 373 27.52 14.88 -16.89
CA VAL A 373 27.51 14.37 -15.50
C VAL A 373 26.20 13.63 -15.19
N THR A 374 25.11 14.00 -15.85
CA THR A 374 23.80 13.35 -15.68
C THR A 374 23.80 11.89 -16.11
N LEU A 375 24.75 11.45 -16.94
CA LEU A 375 24.91 10.04 -17.33
C LEU A 375 25.30 9.15 -16.13
N PHE A 376 25.96 9.71 -15.11
CA PHE A 376 26.41 8.96 -13.93
C PHE A 376 25.39 8.98 -12.78
N LEU A 377 24.50 9.98 -12.74
CA LEU A 377 23.52 10.15 -11.66
C LEU A 377 22.56 8.96 -11.47
N PRO A 378 22.07 8.27 -12.53
CA PRO A 378 21.26 7.07 -12.36
C PRO A 378 21.99 5.94 -11.62
N TYR A 379 23.28 5.73 -11.89
CA TYR A 379 24.07 4.72 -11.18
C TYR A 379 24.27 5.09 -9.71
N LEU A 380 24.46 6.38 -9.41
CA LEU A 380 24.49 6.88 -8.03
C LEU A 380 23.14 6.67 -7.33
N SER A 381 22.03 6.83 -8.04
CA SER A 381 20.69 6.55 -7.51
C SER A 381 20.48 5.06 -7.20
N ILE A 382 21.00 4.18 -8.07
CA ILE A 382 20.99 2.72 -7.87
C ILE A 382 21.79 2.35 -6.61
N TYR A 383 22.96 2.96 -6.39
CA TYR A 383 23.74 2.76 -5.17
C TYR A 383 23.01 3.23 -3.90
N VAL A 384 22.36 4.39 -3.92
CA VAL A 384 21.58 4.90 -2.79
C VAL A 384 20.41 3.97 -2.45
N LEU A 385 19.70 3.49 -3.48
CA LEU A 385 18.62 2.51 -3.32
C LEU A 385 19.14 1.18 -2.77
N TYR A 386 20.30 0.71 -3.24
CA TYR A 386 20.98 -0.47 -2.71
C TYR A 386 21.23 -0.36 -1.20
N ARG A 387 21.75 0.77 -0.73
CA ARG A 387 22.03 0.97 0.70
C ARG A 387 20.76 1.02 1.54
N GLY A 388 19.70 1.68 1.06
CA GLY A 388 18.40 1.67 1.72
C GLY A 388 17.79 0.26 1.79
N PHE A 389 17.84 -0.47 0.68
CA PHE A 389 17.35 -1.85 0.59
C PHE A 389 18.13 -2.80 1.49
N LEU A 390 19.45 -2.66 1.61
CA LEU A 390 20.28 -3.49 2.48
C LEU A 390 19.82 -3.41 3.95
N ILE A 391 19.50 -2.20 4.44
CA ILE A 391 18.99 -1.99 5.80
C ILE A 391 17.60 -2.62 5.96
N LEU A 392 16.74 -2.52 4.94
CA LEU A 392 15.40 -3.10 4.95
C LEU A 392 15.46 -4.62 4.95
N PHE A 393 16.24 -5.18 4.03
CA PHE A 393 16.33 -6.61 3.81
C PHE A 393 17.01 -7.33 4.97
N SER A 394 18.06 -6.73 5.56
CA SER A 394 18.66 -7.24 6.82
C SER A 394 17.66 -7.22 7.98
N GLY A 395 16.86 -6.15 8.13
CA GLY A 395 15.80 -6.08 9.13
C GLY A 395 14.72 -7.15 8.95
N VAL A 396 14.30 -7.41 7.70
CA VAL A 396 13.31 -8.45 7.36
C VAL A 396 13.89 -9.84 7.61
N LEU A 397 15.08 -10.17 7.09
CA LEU A 397 15.74 -11.46 7.36
C LEU A 397 15.94 -11.67 8.86
N GLY A 398 16.34 -10.62 9.59
CA GLY A 398 16.51 -10.68 11.04
C GLY A 398 15.22 -11.07 11.75
N ASN A 399 14.10 -10.46 11.40
CA ASN A 399 12.80 -10.81 12.00
C ASN A 399 12.35 -12.24 11.67
N VAL A 400 12.64 -12.75 10.48
CA VAL A 400 12.26 -14.10 10.06
C VAL A 400 13.16 -15.14 10.73
N LEU A 401 14.48 -14.96 10.65
CA LEU A 401 15.48 -15.97 11.00
C LEU A 401 15.93 -15.93 12.47
N LEU A 402 15.80 -14.78 13.16
CA LEU A 402 16.24 -14.62 14.56
C LEU A 402 15.11 -14.74 15.58
N SER A 403 13.89 -15.10 15.15
CA SER A 403 12.68 -15.06 15.99
C SER A 403 12.71 -15.97 17.24
N ARG A 404 13.70 -16.86 17.40
CA ARG A 404 13.82 -17.80 18.55
C ARG A 404 15.18 -17.86 19.27
N SER A 405 16.26 -17.29 18.74
CA SER A 405 17.61 -17.53 19.28
C SER A 405 18.17 -16.33 20.06
N LEU A 406 17.69 -16.11 21.29
CA LEU A 406 18.21 -15.03 22.16
C LEU A 406 19.69 -15.22 22.53
N ASP A 407 20.17 -16.47 22.65
CA ASP A 407 21.52 -16.78 23.12
C ASP A 407 22.63 -16.69 22.04
N LYS A 408 22.27 -16.50 20.76
CA LYS A 408 23.22 -16.41 19.63
C LYS A 408 23.08 -15.15 18.77
N LEU A 409 22.44 -14.10 19.31
CA LEU A 409 22.04 -12.91 18.54
C LEU A 409 23.19 -12.23 17.80
N ARG A 410 24.37 -12.07 18.42
CA ARG A 410 25.48 -11.30 17.81
C ARG A 410 26.13 -12.01 16.61
N ASN A 411 26.34 -13.33 16.71
CA ASN A 411 26.92 -14.11 15.61
C ASN A 411 25.92 -14.38 14.49
N MET A 412 24.62 -14.37 14.80
CA MET A 412 23.58 -14.54 13.80
C MET A 412 23.25 -13.24 13.07
N GLN A 413 23.37 -12.08 13.73
CA GLN A 413 23.23 -10.76 13.08
C GLN A 413 24.27 -10.55 11.98
N SER A 414 25.53 -10.89 12.21
CA SER A 414 26.57 -10.78 11.16
C SER A 414 26.30 -11.73 9.98
N LYS A 415 25.75 -12.92 10.24
CA LYS A 415 25.31 -13.86 9.20
C LYS A 415 24.15 -13.28 8.39
N VAL A 416 23.15 -12.67 9.05
CA VAL A 416 22.04 -11.97 8.39
C VAL A 416 22.55 -10.84 7.51
N GLU A 417 23.44 -10.00 8.03
CA GLU A 417 24.03 -8.88 7.28
C GLU A 417 24.83 -9.36 6.06
N ALA A 418 25.60 -10.44 6.20
CA ALA A 418 26.38 -11.00 5.09
C ALA A 418 25.49 -11.56 3.97
N THR A 419 24.45 -12.34 4.31
CA THR A 419 23.49 -12.84 3.33
C THR A 419 22.68 -11.71 2.71
N ALA A 420 22.23 -10.74 3.52
CA ALA A 420 21.53 -9.57 3.02
C ALA A 420 22.40 -8.76 2.06
N PHE A 421 23.69 -8.58 2.38
CA PHE A 421 24.66 -7.92 1.50
C PHE A 421 24.79 -8.64 0.17
N LYS A 422 25.06 -9.95 0.16
CA LYS A 422 25.26 -10.71 -1.09
C LYS A 422 24.04 -10.69 -1.99
N LEU A 423 22.85 -10.92 -1.42
CA LEU A 423 21.59 -10.90 -2.18
C LEU A 423 21.22 -9.48 -2.66
N SER A 424 21.50 -8.46 -1.85
CA SER A 424 21.28 -7.06 -2.27
C SER A 424 22.25 -6.65 -3.38
N VAL A 425 23.54 -6.99 -3.28
CA VAL A 425 24.52 -6.72 -4.33
C VAL A 425 24.10 -7.40 -5.62
N LEU A 426 23.70 -8.66 -5.56
CA LEU A 426 23.19 -9.41 -6.70
C LEU A 426 22.03 -8.69 -7.41
N PHE A 427 21.01 -8.30 -6.64
CA PHE A 427 19.83 -7.61 -7.19
C PHE A 427 20.18 -6.25 -7.80
N PHE A 428 21.02 -5.46 -7.15
CA PHE A 428 21.36 -4.12 -7.62
C PHE A 428 22.44 -4.08 -8.71
N VAL A 429 23.31 -5.09 -8.80
CA VAL A 429 24.20 -5.28 -9.95
C VAL A 429 23.37 -5.60 -11.19
N GLU A 430 22.36 -6.46 -11.07
CA GLU A 430 21.43 -6.73 -12.16
C GLU A 430 20.68 -5.46 -12.59
N LEU A 431 20.15 -4.68 -11.63
CA LEU A 431 19.52 -3.39 -11.95
C LEU A 431 20.49 -2.40 -12.61
N GLY A 432 21.74 -2.36 -12.15
CA GLY A 432 22.81 -1.55 -12.77
C GLY A 432 23.07 -1.97 -14.21
N PHE A 433 23.14 -3.28 -14.47
CA PHE A 433 23.29 -3.83 -15.82
C PHE A 433 22.09 -3.51 -16.72
N LEU A 434 20.87 -3.63 -16.19
CA LEU A 434 19.64 -3.30 -16.92
C LEU A 434 19.53 -1.79 -17.20
N LYS A 435 20.06 -0.94 -16.32
CA LYS A 435 20.15 0.50 -16.61
C LYS A 435 21.18 0.79 -17.71
N ALA A 436 22.35 0.16 -17.64
CA ALA A 436 23.37 0.26 -18.69
C ALA A 436 22.85 -0.19 -20.07
N LYS A 437 21.95 -1.18 -20.11
CA LYS A 437 21.23 -1.61 -21.33
C LYS A 437 20.45 -0.47 -22.00
N VAL A 438 19.77 0.40 -21.24
CA VAL A 438 18.99 1.50 -21.83
C VAL A 438 19.90 2.61 -22.36
N ASP A 439 21.04 2.82 -21.71
CA ASP A 439 21.88 3.99 -21.95
C ASP A 439 23.06 3.72 -22.91
N VAL A 440 23.42 2.47 -23.23
CA VAL A 440 24.71 2.20 -23.89
C VAL A 440 24.65 1.20 -25.06
N VAL A 441 23.95 0.07 -24.91
CA VAL A 441 23.98 -1.02 -25.89
C VAL A 441 22.54 -1.33 -26.30
N CYS A 442 22.16 -1.04 -27.54
CA CYS A 442 20.90 -1.52 -28.12
C CYS A 442 20.73 -3.03 -27.83
N LYS A 443 19.50 -3.53 -27.61
CA LYS A 443 19.20 -4.92 -27.18
C LYS A 443 19.70 -6.01 -28.17
N ALA A 444 21.01 -6.21 -28.26
CA ALA A 444 21.69 -7.04 -29.25
C ALA A 444 22.41 -8.22 -28.57
N LEU A 445 23.66 -8.53 -28.95
CA LEU A 445 24.31 -9.79 -28.57
C LEU A 445 24.75 -9.83 -27.09
N ILE A 446 25.55 -8.86 -26.64
CA ILE A 446 26.09 -8.85 -25.27
C ILE A 446 24.95 -8.83 -24.24
N TYR A 447 23.90 -8.08 -24.56
CA TYR A 447 22.76 -7.92 -23.68
C TYR A 447 22.12 -9.28 -23.35
N ASN A 448 21.74 -10.06 -24.37
CA ASN A 448 21.05 -11.34 -24.16
C ASN A 448 21.97 -12.37 -23.50
N LEU A 449 23.26 -12.42 -23.88
CA LEU A 449 24.23 -13.34 -23.28
C LEU A 449 24.46 -13.05 -21.79
N VAL A 450 24.71 -11.79 -21.44
CA VAL A 450 24.97 -11.42 -20.03
C VAL A 450 23.70 -11.56 -19.19
N PHE A 451 22.53 -11.27 -19.76
CA PHE A 451 21.24 -11.45 -19.08
C PHE A 451 20.99 -12.93 -18.71
N ASP A 452 21.21 -13.85 -19.65
CA ASP A 452 21.11 -15.29 -19.37
C ASP A 452 22.08 -15.71 -18.27
N ILE A 453 23.36 -15.29 -18.36
CA ILE A 453 24.38 -15.60 -17.36
C ILE A 453 23.99 -15.06 -15.97
N ILE A 454 23.50 -13.82 -15.89
CA ILE A 454 23.06 -13.21 -14.63
C ILE A 454 21.91 -14.01 -14.01
N ILE A 455 20.90 -14.44 -14.78
CA ILE A 455 19.78 -15.22 -14.24
C ILE A 455 20.28 -16.54 -13.61
N TYR A 456 21.13 -17.29 -14.32
CA TYR A 456 21.65 -18.56 -13.79
C TYR A 456 22.56 -18.34 -12.58
N LEU A 457 23.40 -17.30 -12.61
CA LEU A 457 24.24 -16.92 -11.47
C LEU A 457 23.41 -16.52 -10.25
N ASN A 458 22.29 -15.80 -10.47
CA ASN A 458 21.37 -15.36 -9.43
C ASN A 458 20.70 -16.55 -8.74
N LEU A 459 20.18 -17.50 -9.52
CA LEU A 459 19.60 -18.74 -9.00
C LEU A 459 20.63 -19.54 -8.19
N LEU A 460 21.88 -19.63 -8.66
CA LEU A 460 22.95 -20.31 -7.96
C LEU A 460 23.30 -19.65 -6.63
N ILE A 461 23.45 -18.33 -6.59
CA ILE A 461 23.78 -17.60 -5.36
C ILE A 461 22.64 -17.72 -4.33
N VAL A 462 21.38 -17.58 -4.75
CA VAL A 462 20.22 -17.79 -3.86
C VAL A 462 20.21 -19.21 -3.29
N ALA A 463 20.50 -20.21 -4.11
CA ALA A 463 20.58 -21.60 -3.66
C ALA A 463 21.74 -21.85 -2.67
N LEU A 464 22.91 -21.25 -2.91
CA LEU A 464 24.06 -21.33 -2.01
C LEU A 464 23.78 -20.64 -0.67
N GLU A 465 23.15 -19.47 -0.68
CA GLU A 465 22.76 -18.77 0.54
C GLU A 465 21.67 -19.52 1.30
N ALA A 466 20.63 -20.04 0.64
CA ALA A 466 19.61 -20.85 1.31
C ALA A 466 20.21 -22.09 1.98
N ARG A 467 21.17 -22.74 1.31
CA ARG A 467 21.94 -23.85 1.90
C ARG A 467 22.79 -23.43 3.09
N HIS A 468 23.38 -22.23 3.06
CA HIS A 468 24.13 -21.68 4.19
C HIS A 468 23.26 -21.51 5.46
N TRP A 469 21.94 -21.38 5.29
CA TRP A 469 20.93 -21.30 6.35
C TRP A 469 20.21 -22.63 6.64
N ARG A 470 20.73 -23.78 6.18
CA ARG A 470 20.04 -25.08 6.27
C ARG A 470 19.51 -25.45 7.65
N SER A 471 20.28 -25.20 8.72
CA SER A 471 19.91 -25.55 10.09
C SER A 471 18.71 -24.75 10.57
N GLU A 472 18.73 -23.45 10.31
CA GLU A 472 17.74 -22.48 10.72
C GLU A 472 16.44 -22.66 9.91
N LEU A 473 16.56 -22.94 8.61
CA LEU A 473 15.39 -23.23 7.77
C LEU A 473 14.68 -24.53 8.17
N LEU A 474 15.43 -25.57 8.57
CA LEU A 474 14.86 -26.81 9.08
C LEU A 474 14.19 -26.63 10.44
N GLU A 475 14.74 -25.77 11.30
CA GLU A 475 14.12 -25.42 12.57
C GLU A 475 12.80 -24.65 12.36
N LEU A 476 12.80 -23.63 11.50
CA LEU A 476 11.60 -22.84 11.20
C LEU A 476 10.50 -23.67 10.52
N SER A 477 10.87 -24.61 9.64
CA SER A 477 9.90 -25.44 8.93
C SER A 477 9.16 -26.43 9.83
N SER A 478 9.67 -26.71 11.04
CA SER A 478 8.97 -27.52 12.05
C SER A 478 7.58 -26.99 12.43
N LEU A 479 7.32 -25.70 12.20
CA LEU A 479 6.06 -25.05 12.55
C LEU A 479 4.88 -25.50 11.67
N TRP A 480 5.16 -26.00 10.46
CA TRP A 480 4.11 -26.36 9.50
C TRP A 480 4.32 -27.70 8.80
N LEU A 481 5.53 -28.26 8.82
CA LEU A 481 5.81 -29.61 8.30
C LEU A 481 5.55 -30.70 9.33
N LYS A 482 5.06 -31.86 8.87
CA LYS A 482 4.90 -33.05 9.72
C LYS A 482 6.27 -33.58 10.19
N PRO A 483 6.39 -34.12 11.42
CA PRO A 483 7.66 -34.57 11.98
C PRO A 483 8.39 -35.62 11.14
N ASN A 484 7.65 -36.54 10.50
CA ASN A 484 8.23 -37.60 9.67
C ASN A 484 8.88 -37.05 8.39
N LEU A 485 8.28 -36.02 7.79
CA LEU A 485 8.82 -35.35 6.61
C LEU A 485 10.07 -34.54 6.98
N GLN A 486 10.03 -33.82 8.10
CA GLN A 486 11.17 -33.05 8.60
C GLN A 486 12.41 -33.93 8.83
N LYS A 487 12.25 -35.09 9.49
CA LYS A 487 13.35 -36.04 9.70
C LYS A 487 13.95 -36.57 8.39
N ARG A 488 13.11 -36.82 7.38
CA ARG A 488 13.58 -37.22 6.04
C ARG A 488 14.37 -36.10 5.37
N LEU A 489 13.87 -34.87 5.42
CA LEU A 489 14.51 -33.69 4.82
C LEU A 489 15.84 -33.34 5.48
N ALA A 490 15.97 -33.51 6.80
CA ALA A 490 17.22 -33.30 7.53
C ALA A 490 18.32 -34.32 7.15
N ASN A 491 17.93 -35.51 6.68
CA ASN A 491 18.86 -36.58 6.29
C ASN A 491 19.26 -36.56 4.81
N VAL A 492 18.67 -35.68 3.98
CA VAL A 492 19.06 -35.52 2.58
C VAL A 492 20.48 -34.98 2.53
N ARG A 493 21.38 -35.72 1.87
CA ARG A 493 22.76 -35.30 1.60
C ARG A 493 23.00 -35.32 0.10
N GLY A 494 23.50 -34.23 -0.45
CA GLY A 494 23.85 -34.12 -1.87
C GLY A 494 23.75 -32.69 -2.38
N LEU A 495 24.81 -32.21 -3.03
CA LEU A 495 24.94 -30.80 -3.41
C LEU A 495 23.75 -30.32 -4.27
N ILE A 496 23.34 -31.09 -5.28
CA ILE A 496 22.23 -30.74 -6.19
C ILE A 496 20.88 -30.72 -5.46
N PHE A 497 20.58 -31.74 -4.66
CA PHE A 497 19.33 -31.82 -3.91
C PHE A 497 19.22 -30.73 -2.85
N GLU A 498 20.31 -30.42 -2.15
CA GLU A 498 20.36 -29.34 -1.15
C GLU A 498 20.13 -27.96 -1.80
N LEU A 499 20.70 -27.71 -2.99
CA LEU A 499 20.52 -26.45 -3.73
C LEU A 499 19.07 -26.21 -4.16
N ILE A 500 18.28 -27.26 -4.37
CA ILE A 500 16.86 -27.13 -4.75
C ILE A 500 15.95 -27.09 -3.51
N LEU A 501 16.24 -27.93 -2.52
CA LEU A 501 15.36 -28.13 -1.36
C LEU A 501 15.32 -26.90 -0.43
N PHE A 502 16.47 -26.31 -0.10
CA PHE A 502 16.52 -25.23 0.90
C PHE A 502 15.86 -23.92 0.42
N PRO A 503 15.98 -23.50 -0.85
CA PRO A 503 15.19 -22.39 -1.37
C PRO A 503 13.68 -22.63 -1.27
N LEU A 504 13.21 -23.86 -1.56
CA LEU A 504 11.80 -24.22 -1.41
C LEU A 504 11.35 -24.17 0.05
N LEU A 505 12.18 -24.65 0.98
CA LEU A 505 11.91 -24.54 2.42
C LEU A 505 11.87 -23.08 2.90
N PHE A 506 12.78 -22.24 2.42
CA PHE A 506 12.75 -20.80 2.70
C PHE A 506 11.45 -20.16 2.23
N MET A 507 11.00 -20.45 1.01
CA MET A 507 9.72 -19.98 0.49
C MET A 507 8.53 -20.50 1.30
N GLY A 508 8.51 -21.78 1.67
CA GLY A 508 7.46 -22.35 2.52
C GLY A 508 7.38 -21.68 3.89
N ASN A 509 8.53 -21.40 4.51
CA ASN A 509 8.62 -20.67 5.77
C ASN A 509 8.07 -19.23 5.65
N LEU A 510 8.38 -18.53 4.56
CA LEU A 510 7.84 -17.19 4.30
C LEU A 510 6.31 -17.20 4.16
N VAL A 511 5.77 -18.16 3.39
CA VAL A 511 4.31 -18.31 3.21
C VAL A 511 3.61 -18.61 4.55
N PHE A 512 4.17 -19.52 5.35
CA PHE A 512 3.63 -19.81 6.67
C PHE A 512 3.66 -18.59 7.60
N MET A 513 4.74 -17.81 7.59
CA MET A 513 4.84 -16.59 8.39
C MET A 513 3.84 -15.51 7.94
N ALA A 514 3.60 -15.40 6.63
CA ALA A 514 2.58 -14.50 6.08
C ALA A 514 1.17 -14.95 6.48
N MET A 515 0.85 -16.24 6.35
CA MET A 515 -0.45 -16.80 6.75
C MET A 515 -0.71 -16.65 8.25
N SER A 516 0.27 -16.97 9.10
CA SER A 516 0.14 -16.84 10.56
C SER A 516 0.01 -15.38 10.99
N SER A 517 0.67 -14.45 10.30
CA SER A 517 0.49 -13.01 10.54
C SER A 517 -0.90 -12.53 10.09
N GLY A 518 -1.38 -13.00 8.93
CA GLY A 518 -2.74 -12.75 8.45
C GLY A 518 -3.81 -13.29 9.41
N TYR A 519 -3.62 -14.49 9.95
CA TYR A 519 -4.52 -15.10 10.93
C TYR A 519 -4.58 -14.30 12.24
N ARG A 520 -3.43 -13.87 12.76
CA ARG A 520 -3.36 -13.01 13.96
C ARG A 520 -4.00 -11.64 13.73
N TRP A 521 -3.87 -11.09 12.53
CA TRP A 521 -4.51 -9.83 12.15
C TRP A 521 -6.03 -9.98 12.05
N LEU A 522 -6.52 -11.02 11.36
CA LEU A 522 -7.95 -11.34 11.26
C LEU A 522 -8.58 -11.61 12.63
N GLY A 523 -7.86 -12.26 13.54
CA GLY A 523 -8.33 -12.54 14.90
C GLY A 523 -8.56 -11.30 15.78
N GLN A 524 -8.14 -10.11 15.36
CA GLN A 524 -8.43 -8.84 16.03
C GLN A 524 -9.85 -8.33 15.72
N PHE A 525 -10.45 -8.77 14.62
CA PHE A 525 -11.80 -8.37 14.20
C PHE A 525 -12.85 -9.34 14.73
N GLU A 526 -14.04 -8.84 15.06
CA GLU A 526 -15.15 -9.67 15.58
C GLU A 526 -15.57 -10.78 14.62
N LEU A 527 -15.57 -10.52 13.31
CA LEU A 527 -15.86 -11.53 12.29
C LEU A 527 -14.84 -12.68 12.32
N GLY A 528 -13.55 -12.35 12.47
CA GLY A 528 -12.50 -13.36 12.61
C GLY A 528 -12.66 -14.17 13.90
N LYS A 529 -13.05 -13.54 15.01
CA LYS A 529 -13.40 -14.24 16.25
C LYS A 529 -14.55 -15.23 16.04
N LYS A 530 -15.66 -14.78 15.42
CA LYS A 530 -16.84 -15.61 15.12
C LYS A 530 -16.50 -16.81 14.23
N VAL A 531 -15.75 -16.61 13.15
CA VAL A 531 -15.34 -17.71 12.26
C VAL A 531 -14.44 -18.70 13.00
N SER A 532 -13.48 -18.19 13.79
CA SER A 532 -12.59 -19.06 14.56
C SER A 532 -13.34 -19.89 15.61
N SER A 533 -14.38 -19.33 16.25
CA SER A 533 -15.19 -20.08 17.22
C SER A 533 -16.02 -21.18 16.56
N GLU A 534 -16.56 -20.96 15.36
CA GLU A 534 -17.33 -21.99 14.65
C GLU A 534 -16.43 -23.14 14.16
N ILE A 535 -15.23 -22.81 13.64
CA ILE A 535 -14.24 -23.84 13.27
C ILE A 535 -13.80 -24.63 14.50
N PHE A 536 -13.61 -23.95 15.63
CA PHE A 536 -13.24 -24.59 16.88
C PHE A 536 -14.36 -25.49 17.41
N LYS A 537 -15.61 -25.01 17.42
CA LYS A 537 -16.80 -25.80 17.76
C LYS A 537 -16.88 -27.09 16.96
N LYS A 538 -16.77 -27.01 15.63
CA LYS A 538 -16.83 -28.17 14.75
C LYS A 538 -15.73 -29.20 15.05
N ARG A 539 -14.50 -28.74 15.27
CA ARG A 539 -13.38 -29.63 15.65
C ARG A 539 -13.60 -30.28 17.02
N LEU A 540 -14.32 -29.61 17.91
CA LEU A 540 -14.66 -30.11 19.25
C LEU A 540 -15.75 -31.18 19.14
N GLU A 541 -16.81 -30.93 18.35
CA GLU A 541 -17.88 -31.89 18.04
C GLU A 541 -17.30 -33.18 17.45
N ASP A 542 -16.40 -33.08 16.46
CA ASP A 542 -15.70 -34.22 15.85
C ASP A 542 -14.82 -35.00 16.85
N ALA A 543 -14.39 -34.38 17.96
CA ALA A 543 -13.53 -34.99 18.97
C ALA A 543 -14.30 -35.61 20.14
N THR A 544 -15.59 -35.30 20.30
CA THR A 544 -16.42 -35.71 21.45
C THR A 544 -17.30 -36.94 21.22
N ASP A 545 -17.27 -37.57 20.05
CA ASP A 545 -18.07 -38.75 19.68
C ASP A 545 -17.74 -40.05 20.48
N GLY A 546 -17.21 -39.97 21.70
CA GLY A 546 -16.71 -41.16 22.42
C GLY A 546 -16.70 -41.19 23.95
N ASP A 547 -17.11 -40.15 24.69
CA ASP A 547 -17.06 -40.17 26.17
C ASP A 547 -18.30 -39.53 26.82
N GLU A 548 -19.39 -40.29 26.92
CA GLU A 548 -20.50 -40.01 27.85
C GLU A 548 -20.21 -40.65 29.21
N GLN A 549 -19.55 -39.93 30.12
CA GLN A 549 -19.51 -40.32 31.54
C GLN A 549 -20.64 -39.63 32.31
N ALA A 550 -21.34 -40.41 33.15
CA ALA A 550 -22.48 -39.95 33.94
C ALA A 550 -22.12 -38.78 34.89
N PRO A 551 -22.97 -37.74 34.98
CA PRO A 551 -22.62 -36.49 35.66
C PRO A 551 -22.64 -36.60 37.19
N ILE A 552 -21.60 -36.10 37.85
CA ILE A 552 -21.70 -35.61 39.23
C ILE A 552 -22.34 -34.21 39.15
N SER A 553 -23.51 -34.05 39.77
CA SER A 553 -24.23 -32.77 39.78
C SER A 553 -23.44 -31.69 40.50
N LEU A 554 -23.40 -30.49 39.90
CA LEU A 554 -22.88 -29.28 40.55
C LEU A 554 -23.68 -29.01 41.83
N SER A 555 -23.01 -28.58 42.91
CA SER A 555 -23.70 -28.18 44.15
C SER A 555 -24.61 -26.97 43.90
N GLU A 556 -25.74 -26.91 44.62
CA GLU A 556 -26.67 -25.78 44.55
C GLU A 556 -25.98 -24.46 44.91
N GLU A 557 -25.07 -24.48 45.89
CA GLU A 557 -24.22 -23.33 46.25
C GLU A 557 -23.47 -22.76 45.03
N TYR A 558 -22.86 -23.59 44.18
CA TYR A 558 -22.15 -23.10 43.01
C TYR A 558 -23.10 -22.59 41.92
N ARG A 559 -24.27 -23.22 41.77
CA ARG A 559 -25.29 -22.79 40.79
C ARG A 559 -25.87 -21.42 41.17
N SER A 560 -26.10 -21.17 42.45
CA SER A 560 -26.65 -19.90 42.96
C SER A 560 -25.83 -18.67 42.53
N LEU A 561 -24.49 -18.79 42.49
CA LEU A 561 -23.57 -17.73 42.05
C LEU A 561 -23.82 -17.25 40.60
N PHE A 562 -24.46 -18.07 39.78
CA PHE A 562 -24.73 -17.81 38.36
C PHE A 562 -26.23 -17.67 38.03
N GLN A 563 -27.12 -18.11 38.93
CA GLN A 563 -28.57 -18.05 38.74
C GLN A 563 -29.21 -16.76 39.28
N GLU A 564 -28.57 -16.06 40.21
CA GLU A 564 -29.09 -14.80 40.73
C GLU A 564 -28.90 -13.66 39.70
N SER A 565 -29.94 -13.42 38.89
CA SER A 565 -30.09 -12.22 38.06
C SER A 565 -30.44 -10.97 38.88
N ASP A 566 -31.04 -11.18 40.05
CA ASP A 566 -31.57 -10.13 40.93
C ASP A 566 -30.72 -9.84 42.17
N SER A 567 -29.56 -10.49 42.32
CA SER A 567 -28.73 -10.25 43.50
C SER A 567 -28.24 -8.81 43.58
N LEU A 568 -28.64 -8.15 44.67
CA LEU A 568 -28.24 -6.79 45.04
C LEU A 568 -26.80 -6.71 45.56
N ASP A 569 -26.05 -7.83 45.58
CA ASP A 569 -24.68 -7.88 46.06
C ASP A 569 -23.75 -7.12 45.08
N PRO A 570 -23.16 -6.00 45.49
CA PRO A 570 -22.22 -5.24 44.67
C PRO A 570 -21.03 -6.10 44.19
N LYS A 571 -20.68 -7.18 44.91
CA LYS A 571 -19.57 -8.08 44.56
C LYS A 571 -19.84 -8.90 43.30
N LEU A 572 -21.11 -9.17 42.99
CA LEU A 572 -21.54 -9.92 41.80
C LEU A 572 -21.77 -9.03 40.57
N ARG A 573 -21.81 -7.69 40.75
CA ARG A 573 -22.00 -6.71 39.68
C ARG A 573 -20.71 -6.41 38.93
N ILE A 574 -20.79 -6.14 37.63
CA ILE A 574 -19.65 -5.76 36.80
C ILE A 574 -19.92 -4.40 36.21
N SER A 575 -19.00 -3.47 36.45
CA SER A 575 -19.07 -2.14 35.89
C SER A 575 -18.43 -2.15 34.51
N LEU A 576 -19.26 -2.21 33.47
CA LEU A 576 -18.77 -2.10 32.10
C LEU A 576 -18.56 -0.63 31.75
N SER A 577 -17.42 -0.29 31.14
CA SER A 577 -17.15 1.07 30.66
C SER A 577 -18.16 1.56 29.61
N ARG A 578 -18.81 0.61 28.89
CA ARG A 578 -19.86 0.88 27.89
C ARG A 578 -21.28 0.82 28.46
N SER A 579 -21.44 0.55 29.76
CA SER A 579 -22.76 0.45 30.38
C SER A 579 -23.48 1.81 30.33
N PRO A 580 -24.77 1.85 29.97
CA PRO A 580 -25.57 3.07 30.06
C PRO A 580 -25.82 3.53 31.50
N PHE A 581 -25.48 2.72 32.51
CA PHE A 581 -25.74 2.98 33.93
C PHE A 581 -25.33 4.38 34.39
N GLN A 582 -24.08 4.79 34.16
CA GLN A 582 -23.63 6.11 34.60
C GLN A 582 -24.35 7.25 33.87
N LYS A 583 -24.70 7.03 32.58
CA LYS A 583 -25.50 7.99 31.82
C LYS A 583 -26.90 8.12 32.43
N CYS A 584 -27.54 7.00 32.81
CA CYS A 584 -28.84 7.03 33.51
C CYS A 584 -28.76 7.83 34.80
N ILE A 585 -27.77 7.56 35.65
CA ILE A 585 -27.59 8.28 36.92
C ILE A 585 -27.41 9.78 36.68
N ASN A 586 -26.54 10.16 35.73
CA ASN A 586 -26.28 11.57 35.43
C ASN A 586 -27.52 12.30 34.91
N LEU A 587 -28.37 11.65 34.11
CA LEU A 587 -29.61 12.22 33.61
C LEU A 587 -30.63 12.42 34.72
N ILE A 588 -30.82 11.41 35.57
CA ILE A 588 -31.74 11.47 36.71
C ILE A 588 -31.28 12.55 37.72
N GLU A 589 -29.98 12.61 38.03
CA GLU A 589 -29.41 13.66 38.88
C GLU A 589 -29.47 15.04 38.23
N GLY A 590 -29.29 15.14 36.91
CA GLY A 590 -29.43 16.39 36.18
C GLY A 590 -30.85 16.94 36.26
N TRP A 591 -31.86 16.09 36.05
CA TRP A 591 -33.26 16.41 36.28
C TRP A 591 -33.53 16.80 37.74
N ARG A 592 -33.04 16.00 38.70
CA ARG A 592 -33.18 16.28 40.13
C ARG A 592 -32.57 17.62 40.52
N ASN A 593 -31.48 18.04 39.89
CA ASN A 593 -30.83 19.32 40.21
C ASN A 593 -31.35 20.48 39.33
N GLY A 594 -32.30 20.22 38.42
CA GLY A 594 -32.87 21.22 37.51
C GLY A 594 -31.92 21.68 36.40
N THR A 595 -30.84 20.94 36.14
CA THR A 595 -29.86 21.25 35.08
C THR A 595 -30.21 20.60 33.75
N SER A 596 -31.14 19.63 33.74
CA SER A 596 -31.67 18.97 32.55
C SER A 596 -33.19 19.08 32.52
N HIS A 597 -33.75 19.21 31.33
CA HIS A 597 -35.19 19.14 31.07
C HIS A 597 -35.67 17.74 30.66
N GLU A 598 -34.76 16.77 30.59
CA GLU A 598 -35.14 15.38 30.29
C GLU A 598 -35.78 14.74 31.52
N ASP A 599 -36.92 14.10 31.33
CA ASP A 599 -37.76 13.47 32.36
C ASP A 599 -38.07 11.99 32.05
N LEU A 600 -37.61 11.47 30.91
CA LEU A 600 -37.85 10.09 30.46
C LEU A 600 -36.57 9.41 29.95
N ILE A 601 -36.32 8.21 30.46
CA ILE A 601 -35.34 7.25 29.92
C ILE A 601 -36.05 5.95 29.52
N LEU A 602 -35.82 5.49 28.30
CA LEU A 602 -36.21 4.16 27.84
C LEU A 602 -34.96 3.29 27.63
N LEU A 603 -34.77 2.30 28.50
CA LEU A 603 -33.76 1.26 28.37
C LEU A 603 -34.31 0.10 27.54
N TYR A 604 -33.59 -0.33 26.51
CA TYR A 604 -34.00 -1.47 25.70
C TYR A 604 -32.83 -2.39 25.31
N GLY A 605 -33.16 -3.63 24.99
CA GLY A 605 -32.19 -4.66 24.63
C GLY A 605 -32.78 -6.05 24.74
N ASN A 606 -32.04 -7.05 24.26
CA ASN A 606 -32.47 -8.45 24.29
C ASN A 606 -32.69 -8.98 25.72
N TYR A 607 -33.52 -10.03 25.85
CA TYR A 607 -33.67 -10.76 27.10
C TYR A 607 -32.30 -11.28 27.60
N GLY A 608 -32.03 -11.20 28.91
CA GLY A 608 -30.77 -11.67 29.50
C GLY A 608 -29.56 -10.72 29.37
N ILE A 609 -29.69 -9.54 28.73
CA ILE A 609 -28.58 -8.59 28.53
C ILE A 609 -28.21 -7.75 29.78
N GLY A 610 -29.09 -7.71 30.79
CA GLY A 610 -28.86 -7.02 32.07
C GLY A 610 -29.71 -5.76 32.35
N LYS A 611 -30.85 -5.57 31.67
CA LYS A 611 -31.76 -4.43 31.88
C LYS A 611 -32.23 -4.31 33.34
N THR A 612 -32.87 -5.36 33.86
CA THR A 612 -33.35 -5.42 35.25
C THR A 612 -32.20 -5.23 36.25
N THR A 613 -31.02 -5.79 35.99
CA THR A 613 -29.84 -5.59 36.83
C THR A 613 -29.42 -4.12 36.92
N ILE A 614 -29.49 -3.37 35.81
CA ILE A 614 -29.24 -1.92 35.80
C ILE A 614 -30.33 -1.17 36.59
N LEU A 615 -31.60 -1.50 36.38
CA LEU A 615 -32.72 -0.87 37.12
C LEU A 615 -32.61 -1.10 38.64
N ASN A 616 -32.29 -2.33 39.06
CA ASN A 616 -32.04 -2.68 40.47
C ASN A 616 -30.83 -1.90 41.04
N ALA A 617 -29.85 -1.54 40.21
CA ALA A 617 -28.73 -0.72 40.64
C ALA A 617 -29.13 0.75 40.79
N ILE A 618 -29.90 1.30 39.85
CA ILE A 618 -30.41 2.68 39.90
C ILE A 618 -31.28 2.88 41.15
N GLU A 619 -32.22 1.97 41.38
CA GLU A 619 -33.07 2.00 42.58
C GLU A 619 -32.22 2.04 43.85
N LYS A 620 -31.27 1.12 44.00
CA LYS A 620 -30.43 1.02 45.19
C LYS A 620 -29.59 2.28 45.41
N ASP A 621 -28.97 2.82 44.37
CA ASP A 621 -28.03 3.94 44.49
C ASP A 621 -28.74 5.28 44.72
N LEU A 622 -30.01 5.42 44.32
CA LEU A 622 -30.78 6.67 44.45
C LEU A 622 -31.80 6.69 45.60
N SER A 623 -32.22 5.53 46.12
CA SER A 623 -33.26 5.43 47.16
C SER A 623 -32.94 6.20 48.45
N GLU A 624 -31.66 6.46 48.75
CA GLU A 624 -31.25 7.28 49.91
C GLU A 624 -31.47 8.79 49.69
N SER A 625 -31.59 9.23 48.45
CA SER A 625 -31.57 10.65 48.05
C SER A 625 -32.81 11.12 47.29
N LEU A 626 -33.66 10.19 46.85
CA LEU A 626 -34.82 10.43 46.00
C LEU A 626 -35.88 9.37 46.30
N ARG A 627 -37.16 9.74 46.28
CA ARG A 627 -38.24 8.75 46.34
C ARG A 627 -38.22 7.92 45.06
N VAL A 628 -38.02 6.61 45.19
CA VAL A 628 -38.03 5.68 44.05
C VAL A 628 -39.24 4.76 44.17
N VAL A 629 -40.08 4.76 43.13
CA VAL A 629 -41.23 3.85 43.00
C VAL A 629 -40.93 2.91 41.85
N LYS A 630 -40.75 1.63 42.15
CA LYS A 630 -40.43 0.63 41.15
C LYS A 630 -41.57 -0.36 40.95
N ILE A 631 -41.89 -0.58 39.69
CA ILE A 631 -43.00 -1.40 39.22
C ILE A 631 -42.43 -2.42 38.25
N SER A 632 -42.68 -3.71 38.49
CA SER A 632 -42.34 -4.79 37.55
C SER A 632 -43.62 -5.41 37.04
N ILE A 633 -43.85 -5.33 35.73
CA ILE A 633 -45.06 -5.85 35.11
C ILE A 633 -44.80 -7.29 34.69
N THR A 634 -45.43 -8.26 35.36
CA THR A 634 -45.16 -9.68 35.08
C THR A 634 -46.14 -10.32 34.10
N GLY A 635 -47.35 -9.78 33.98
CA GLY A 635 -48.41 -10.30 33.09
C GLY A 635 -49.01 -9.22 32.18
N LYS A 636 -49.79 -9.62 31.17
CA LYS A 636 -50.36 -8.66 30.21
C LYS A 636 -51.43 -7.78 30.88
N LEU A 637 -51.21 -6.47 30.85
CA LEU A 637 -52.19 -5.45 31.22
C LEU A 637 -52.59 -4.74 29.94
N THR A 638 -53.83 -4.90 29.49
CA THR A 638 -54.28 -4.45 28.17
C THR A 638 -55.20 -3.24 28.24
N THR A 639 -55.79 -2.97 29.41
CA THR A 639 -56.80 -1.91 29.59
C THR A 639 -56.26 -0.72 30.37
N LYS A 640 -56.78 0.48 30.08
CA LYS A 640 -56.41 1.73 30.78
C LYS A 640 -56.60 1.63 32.30
N GLY A 641 -57.75 1.08 32.73
CA GLY A 641 -58.05 0.91 34.16
C GLY A 641 -57.08 -0.01 34.91
N GLN A 642 -56.51 -1.02 34.24
CA GLN A 642 -55.47 -1.86 34.84
C GLN A 642 -54.17 -1.09 35.07
N LEU A 643 -53.76 -0.24 34.12
CA LEU A 643 -52.58 0.62 34.27
C LEU A 643 -52.77 1.61 35.42
N PHE A 644 -53.89 2.33 35.43
CA PHE A 644 -54.18 3.31 36.49
C PHE A 644 -54.31 2.67 37.86
N LYS A 645 -54.91 1.48 37.96
CA LYS A 645 -54.94 0.71 39.20
C LYS A 645 -53.52 0.37 39.69
N LEU A 646 -52.65 -0.10 38.80
CA LEU A 646 -51.26 -0.43 39.14
C LEU A 646 -50.48 0.80 39.63
N LEU A 647 -50.61 1.93 38.93
CA LEU A 647 -49.98 3.20 39.32
C LEU A 647 -50.54 3.71 40.65
N SER A 648 -51.86 3.61 40.85
CA SER A 648 -52.52 4.02 42.09
C SER A 648 -52.00 3.24 43.30
N GLU A 649 -51.92 1.91 43.16
CA GLU A 649 -51.41 1.02 44.20
C GLU A 649 -49.93 1.29 44.50
N SER A 650 -49.12 1.61 43.48
CA SER A 650 -47.69 1.85 43.62
C SER A 650 -47.35 3.23 44.19
N LEU A 651 -48.14 4.25 43.86
CA LEU A 651 -47.97 5.62 44.34
C LEU A 651 -48.69 5.88 45.68
N GLY A 652 -49.68 5.04 46.03
CA GLY A 652 -50.50 5.15 47.23
C GLY A 652 -51.64 6.17 47.11
N MET A 653 -52.02 6.57 45.89
CA MET A 653 -53.02 7.61 45.63
C MET A 653 -53.95 7.23 44.47
N PRO A 654 -55.24 7.62 44.49
CA PRO A 654 -56.18 7.22 43.45
C PRO A 654 -55.93 7.99 42.13
N LEU A 655 -55.63 7.25 41.06
CA LEU A 655 -55.52 7.75 39.70
C LEU A 655 -56.56 7.06 38.81
N GLN A 656 -57.28 7.83 37.98
CA GLN A 656 -58.23 7.29 37.00
C GLN A 656 -57.96 7.80 35.57
N SER A 657 -57.16 8.86 35.43
CA SER A 657 -56.86 9.52 34.15
C SER A 657 -55.47 10.19 34.16
N ALA A 658 -54.98 10.56 32.98
CA ALA A 658 -53.76 11.37 32.82
C ALA A 658 -53.87 12.75 33.51
N ASP A 659 -55.05 13.38 33.46
CA ASP A 659 -55.33 14.65 34.14
C ASP A 659 -55.16 14.55 35.67
N ASP A 660 -55.44 13.39 36.26
CA ASP A 660 -55.23 13.16 37.69
C ASP A 660 -53.73 13.12 38.03
N MET A 661 -52.89 12.66 37.10
CA MET A 661 -51.43 12.64 37.25
C MET A 661 -50.84 14.05 37.21
N GLU A 662 -51.34 14.94 36.34
CA GLU A 662 -50.91 16.34 36.31
C GLU A 662 -51.26 17.08 37.60
N LYS A 663 -52.47 16.88 38.13
CA LYS A 663 -52.88 17.48 39.42
C LYS A 663 -52.04 16.95 40.57
N LEU A 664 -51.69 15.67 40.53
CA LEU A 664 -50.91 15.01 41.57
C LEU A 664 -49.44 15.46 41.56
N ASP A 665 -48.89 15.84 40.42
CA ASP A 665 -47.48 16.24 40.30
C ASP A 665 -47.09 17.38 41.25
N ASP A 666 -47.96 18.38 41.43
CA ASP A 666 -47.70 19.50 42.35
C ASP A 666 -47.71 19.06 43.84
N GLU A 667 -48.37 17.93 44.17
CA GLU A 667 -48.39 17.36 45.53
C GLU A 667 -47.25 16.34 45.78
N LEU A 668 -46.62 15.84 44.72
CA LEU A 668 -45.52 14.89 44.80
C LEU A 668 -44.20 15.60 45.12
N GLU A 669 -43.43 15.01 46.03
CA GLU A 669 -41.98 15.26 46.03
C GLU A 669 -41.34 14.65 44.79
N ARG A 670 -40.12 15.10 44.45
CA ARG A 670 -39.38 14.52 43.31
C ARG A 670 -39.29 13.01 43.44
N THR A 671 -39.90 12.32 42.49
CA THR A 671 -40.12 10.87 42.49
C THR A 671 -39.62 10.27 41.18
N LEU A 672 -38.76 9.27 41.28
CA LEU A 672 -38.35 8.43 40.16
C LEU A 672 -39.29 7.23 40.06
N ILE A 673 -40.02 7.12 38.95
CA ILE A 673 -40.86 5.97 38.64
C ILE A 673 -40.12 5.04 37.67
N ILE A 674 -39.76 3.86 38.15
CA ILE A 674 -39.13 2.81 37.36
C ILE A 674 -40.18 1.79 36.95
N ILE A 675 -40.38 1.57 35.66
CA ILE A 675 -41.27 0.52 35.16
C ILE A 675 -40.46 -0.49 34.34
N ASP A 676 -40.29 -1.69 34.89
CA ASP A 676 -39.68 -2.81 34.17
C ASP A 676 -40.73 -3.59 33.37
N ASN A 677 -40.29 -4.14 32.24
CA ASN A 677 -41.08 -4.96 31.32
C ASN A 677 -42.33 -4.28 30.74
N ILE A 678 -42.20 -3.04 30.24
CA ILE A 678 -43.33 -2.30 29.64
C ILE A 678 -43.95 -3.01 28.42
N HIS A 679 -43.23 -3.96 27.80
CA HIS A 679 -43.75 -4.84 26.75
C HIS A 679 -44.91 -5.74 27.21
N ASN A 680 -45.19 -5.78 28.52
CA ASN A 680 -46.36 -6.42 29.09
C ASN A 680 -47.60 -5.49 29.17
N LEU A 681 -47.49 -4.22 28.78
CA LEU A 681 -48.64 -3.30 28.65
C LEU A 681 -49.40 -3.43 27.32
N TYR A 682 -49.06 -4.44 26.51
CA TYR A 682 -49.80 -4.73 25.30
C TYR A 682 -49.94 -6.22 25.01
N LEU A 683 -51.06 -6.53 24.33
CA LEU A 683 -51.33 -7.79 23.67
C LEU A 683 -51.71 -7.49 22.22
N ASN A 684 -51.21 -8.28 21.26
CA ASN A 684 -51.54 -8.08 19.85
C ASN A 684 -52.89 -8.72 19.53
N SER A 685 -53.94 -8.17 20.15
CA SER A 685 -55.34 -8.55 20.02
C SER A 685 -56.19 -7.28 19.83
N ILE A 686 -57.47 -7.46 19.52
CA ILE A 686 -58.44 -6.35 19.53
C ILE A 686 -58.41 -5.69 20.92
N ASP A 687 -58.32 -4.35 20.96
CA ASP A 687 -58.20 -3.53 22.16
C ASP A 687 -57.00 -3.81 23.08
N GLY A 688 -56.08 -4.67 22.66
CA GLY A 688 -54.94 -5.11 23.48
C GLY A 688 -53.84 -4.06 23.68
N LEU A 689 -53.93 -2.91 23.02
CA LEU A 689 -52.92 -1.84 23.03
C LEU A 689 -53.30 -0.65 23.95
N ASN A 690 -54.47 -0.69 24.59
CA ASN A 690 -55.03 0.49 25.26
C ASN A 690 -54.21 0.92 26.49
N ALA A 691 -53.68 -0.02 27.27
CA ALA A 691 -52.77 0.31 28.39
C ALA A 691 -51.44 0.92 27.91
N TYR A 692 -50.83 0.38 26.84
CA TYR A 692 -49.60 0.94 26.28
C TYR A 692 -49.79 2.36 25.72
N ARG A 693 -50.92 2.62 25.03
CA ARG A 693 -51.27 3.97 24.56
C ARG A 693 -51.39 4.96 25.71
N GLU A 694 -52.02 4.53 26.80
CA GLU A 694 -52.16 5.36 28.00
C GLU A 694 -50.80 5.65 28.64
N LEU A 695 -49.88 4.66 28.68
CA LEU A 695 -48.53 4.91 29.16
C LEU A 695 -47.81 5.97 28.31
N ILE A 696 -47.92 5.90 26.98
CA ILE A 696 -47.35 6.93 26.10
C ILE A 696 -47.88 8.30 26.48
N GLU A 697 -49.21 8.43 26.60
CA GLU A 697 -49.89 9.68 26.98
C GLU A 697 -49.38 10.22 28.32
N LEU A 698 -49.27 9.37 29.34
CA LEU A 698 -48.70 9.74 30.66
C LEU A 698 -47.26 10.23 30.58
N THR A 699 -46.42 9.58 29.75
CA THR A 699 -45.01 9.99 29.60
C THR A 699 -44.81 11.24 28.74
N THR A 700 -45.85 11.72 28.04
CA THR A 700 -45.80 12.98 27.29
C THR A 700 -46.20 14.21 28.11
N LEU A 701 -46.76 14.00 29.31
CA LEU A 701 -47.09 15.07 30.23
C LEU A 701 -45.81 15.75 30.74
N GLN A 702 -45.80 17.08 30.81
CA GLN A 702 -44.65 17.85 31.32
C GLN A 702 -44.72 17.95 32.85
N LEU A 703 -44.33 16.88 33.53
CA LEU A 703 -44.35 16.78 34.99
C LEU A 703 -43.06 17.37 35.59
N LYS A 704 -43.18 18.14 36.68
CA LYS A 704 -42.04 18.76 37.38
C LYS A 704 -41.37 17.82 38.38
N ASN A 705 -42.16 16.97 39.02
CA ASN A 705 -41.73 16.14 40.15
C ASN A 705 -41.64 14.66 39.80
N VAL A 706 -41.94 14.25 38.57
CA VAL A 706 -41.85 12.85 38.15
C VAL A 706 -40.79 12.64 37.06
N PHE A 707 -39.96 11.62 37.25
CA PHE A 707 -39.04 11.11 36.22
C PHE A 707 -39.39 9.67 35.89
N TRP A 708 -39.50 9.34 34.61
CA TRP A 708 -39.82 8.00 34.11
C TRP A 708 -38.56 7.25 33.68
N CYS A 709 -38.35 6.05 34.21
CA CYS A 709 -37.33 5.12 33.75
C CYS A 709 -37.97 3.80 33.34
N LEU A 710 -38.10 3.58 32.03
CA LEU A 710 -38.81 2.45 31.46
C LEU A 710 -37.83 1.42 30.91
N ALA A 711 -38.15 0.13 31.00
CA ALA A 711 -37.41 -0.93 30.33
C ALA A 711 -38.28 -1.78 29.39
N CYS A 712 -37.78 -2.00 28.18
CA CYS A 712 -38.47 -2.75 27.14
C CYS A 712 -37.58 -3.82 26.48
N ASN A 713 -38.20 -4.86 25.94
CA ASN A 713 -37.51 -5.81 25.07
C ASN A 713 -37.24 -5.18 23.71
N GLU A 714 -36.08 -5.42 23.13
CA GLU A 714 -35.74 -4.92 21.79
C GLU A 714 -36.73 -5.37 20.71
N ARG A 715 -37.18 -6.64 20.74
CA ARG A 715 -38.10 -7.19 19.74
C ARG A 715 -39.53 -6.67 19.90
N ALA A 716 -39.97 -6.54 21.15
CA ALA A 716 -41.24 -5.91 21.45
C ALA A 716 -41.25 -4.45 21.01
N LEU A 717 -40.18 -3.70 21.32
CA LEU A 717 -40.02 -2.30 20.93
C LEU A 717 -39.98 -2.14 19.40
N SER A 718 -39.25 -3.01 18.68
CA SER A 718 -39.24 -3.02 17.21
C SER A 718 -40.65 -3.22 16.64
N HIS A 719 -41.43 -4.15 17.20
CA HIS A 719 -42.81 -4.35 16.81
C HIS A 719 -43.70 -3.14 17.10
N LEU A 720 -43.58 -2.54 18.29
CA LEU A 720 -44.33 -1.36 18.70
C LEU A 720 -43.97 -0.12 17.88
N ASN A 721 -42.70 0.05 17.49
CA ASN A 721 -42.26 1.08 16.56
C ASN A 721 -42.95 0.95 15.20
N GLY A 722 -43.22 -0.28 14.74
CA GLY A 722 -43.99 -0.52 13.52
C GLY A 722 -45.47 -0.11 13.63
N LEU A 723 -46.03 -0.07 14.85
CA LEU A 723 -47.43 0.31 15.09
C LEU A 723 -47.61 1.81 15.41
N PHE A 724 -46.67 2.40 16.16
CA PHE A 724 -46.77 3.76 16.68
C PHE A 724 -45.75 4.75 16.08
N GLY A 725 -44.83 4.28 15.22
CA GLY A 725 -43.68 5.05 14.75
C GLY A 725 -42.49 5.01 15.73
N TYR A 726 -41.30 5.40 15.28
CA TYR A 726 -40.06 5.30 16.09
C TYR A 726 -40.01 6.27 17.27
N ASP A 727 -40.74 7.39 17.22
CA ASP A 727 -40.63 8.50 18.18
C ASP A 727 -41.84 8.64 19.12
N HIS A 728 -42.57 7.54 19.35
CA HIS A 728 -43.72 7.55 20.27
C HIS A 728 -43.36 7.72 21.75
N PHE A 729 -42.08 7.60 22.12
CA PHE A 729 -41.54 8.09 23.38
C PHE A 729 -40.59 9.26 23.13
N ILE A 730 -40.87 10.39 23.78
CA ILE A 730 -40.09 11.63 23.70
C ILE A 730 -39.16 11.67 24.93
N GLY A 731 -37.93 11.20 24.76
CA GLY A 731 -36.94 11.08 25.85
C GLY A 731 -35.66 10.37 25.40
N GLN A 732 -34.75 10.07 26.34
CA GLN A 732 -33.50 9.37 26.02
C GLN A 732 -33.72 7.87 25.87
N LYS A 733 -33.41 7.34 24.68
CA LYS A 733 -33.43 5.90 24.39
C LYS A 733 -32.01 5.34 24.53
N LEU A 734 -31.83 4.37 25.43
CA LEU A 734 -30.52 3.79 25.76
C LEU A 734 -30.52 2.29 25.48
N GLU A 735 -29.71 1.87 24.53
CA GLU A 735 -29.55 0.47 24.14
C GLU A 735 -28.51 -0.25 25.01
N LEU A 736 -28.84 -1.47 25.45
CA LEU A 736 -27.87 -2.39 26.02
C LEU A 736 -27.29 -3.28 24.91
N LEU A 737 -26.06 -2.98 24.52
CA LEU A 737 -25.31 -3.72 23.51
C LEU A 737 -24.84 -5.09 24.01
N SER A 738 -24.61 -6.02 23.07
CA SER A 738 -23.93 -7.30 23.34
C SER A 738 -22.56 -7.10 23.97
N TRP A 739 -22.24 -7.95 24.96
CA TRP A 739 -20.95 -7.91 25.66
C TRP A 739 -19.83 -8.48 24.78
N THR A 740 -18.64 -7.96 24.97
CA THR A 740 -17.40 -8.45 24.35
C THR A 740 -16.93 -9.76 25.00
N ASP A 741 -16.00 -10.46 24.33
CA ASP A 741 -15.41 -11.70 24.84
C ASP A 741 -14.71 -11.51 26.19
N THR A 742 -14.03 -10.37 26.37
CA THR A 742 -13.36 -10.04 27.63
C THR A 742 -14.34 -9.74 28.75
N GLU A 743 -15.46 -9.07 28.47
CA GLU A 743 -16.48 -8.75 29.47
C GLU A 743 -17.23 -10.02 29.91
N ILE A 744 -17.53 -10.94 28.98
CA ILE A 744 -18.08 -12.26 29.30
C ILE A 744 -17.09 -13.10 30.13
N GLN A 745 -15.80 -13.10 29.77
CA GLN A 745 -14.76 -13.78 30.55
C GLN A 745 -14.68 -13.22 31.97
N GLU A 746 -14.66 -11.89 32.11
CA GLU A 746 -14.63 -11.22 33.40
C GLU A 746 -15.86 -11.59 34.25
N LEU A 747 -17.04 -11.66 33.65
CA LEU A 747 -18.27 -12.08 34.33
C LEU A 747 -18.17 -13.45 34.94
N ILE A 748 -17.79 -14.43 34.12
CA ILE A 748 -17.71 -15.81 34.56
C ILE A 748 -16.63 -15.97 35.63
N LEU A 749 -15.44 -15.39 35.42
CA LEU A 749 -14.33 -15.51 36.36
C LEU A 749 -14.59 -14.78 37.67
N LYS A 750 -15.22 -13.60 37.64
CA LYS A 750 -15.57 -12.86 38.86
C LYS A 750 -16.54 -13.65 39.73
N ARG A 751 -17.58 -14.24 39.14
CA ARG A 751 -18.54 -15.11 39.84
C ARG A 751 -17.87 -16.40 40.32
N HIS A 752 -17.05 -17.03 39.48
CA HIS A 752 -16.32 -18.24 39.86
C HIS A 752 -15.36 -18.01 41.06
N ARG A 753 -14.68 -16.85 41.13
CA ARG A 753 -13.77 -16.51 42.24
C ARG A 753 -14.46 -16.37 43.60
N LEU A 754 -15.78 -16.16 43.63
CA LEU A 754 -16.54 -16.18 44.88
C LEU A 754 -16.74 -17.62 45.41
N SER A 755 -16.59 -18.61 44.53
CA SER A 755 -16.51 -20.00 44.95
C SER A 755 -15.11 -20.32 45.49
N LYS A 756 -15.03 -21.29 46.42
CA LYS A 756 -13.75 -21.82 46.92
C LYS A 756 -13.13 -22.87 45.99
N PHE A 757 -13.76 -23.15 44.85
CA PHE A 757 -13.33 -24.19 43.94
C PHE A 757 -12.19 -23.73 43.02
N ARG A 758 -11.31 -24.66 42.67
CA ARG A 758 -10.28 -24.45 41.66
C ARG A 758 -10.80 -24.75 40.26
N LEU A 759 -10.47 -23.91 39.29
CA LEU A 759 -10.83 -24.10 37.89
C LEU A 759 -9.80 -24.95 37.11
N VAL A 760 -10.25 -25.95 36.36
CA VAL A 760 -9.42 -26.74 35.44
C VAL A 760 -10.16 -26.98 34.12
N PHE A 761 -9.50 -26.69 32.98
CA PHE A 761 -10.04 -26.99 31.64
C PHE A 761 -9.65 -28.40 31.19
N ASP A 762 -10.57 -29.13 30.54
CA ASP A 762 -10.34 -30.52 30.12
C ASP A 762 -9.34 -30.63 28.94
N GLN A 763 -8.62 -31.76 28.88
CA GLN A 763 -7.63 -32.06 27.85
C GLN A 763 -8.25 -32.30 26.46
N VAL A 764 -9.54 -32.61 26.34
CA VAL A 764 -10.22 -32.68 25.03
C VAL A 764 -10.16 -31.33 24.31
N ILE A 765 -10.22 -30.21 25.06
CA ILE A 765 -10.01 -28.85 24.54
C ILE A 765 -8.56 -28.69 24.05
N SER A 766 -7.60 -29.40 24.66
CA SER A 766 -6.17 -29.40 24.30
C SER A 766 -5.81 -30.28 23.10
N ALA A 767 -6.52 -31.41 22.90
CA ALA A 767 -6.23 -32.38 21.84
C ALA A 767 -6.49 -31.85 20.42
N VAL A 768 -7.36 -30.84 20.29
CA VAL A 768 -7.64 -30.10 19.04
C VAL A 768 -6.43 -29.26 18.59
N HIS A 769 -5.42 -29.07 19.44
CA HIS A 769 -4.29 -28.16 19.24
C HIS A 769 -2.92 -28.86 19.20
N ARG A 770 -2.75 -29.86 18.30
CA ARG A 770 -1.41 -30.37 17.95
C ARG A 770 -0.63 -29.30 17.16
N GLY A 771 -0.04 -28.33 17.86
CA GLY A 771 0.77 -27.26 17.26
C GLY A 771 1.63 -26.41 18.21
N ASP A 772 1.21 -26.14 19.45
CA ASP A 772 1.95 -25.27 20.39
C ASP A 772 2.01 -25.90 21.78
N ILE A 773 3.13 -26.57 22.11
CA ILE A 773 3.27 -27.38 23.33
C ILE A 773 3.75 -26.55 24.54
N LEU A 774 4.13 -25.27 24.39
CA LEU A 774 4.73 -24.48 25.49
C LEU A 774 3.92 -23.28 26.01
N GLU A 775 2.74 -22.97 25.44
CA GLU A 775 1.76 -22.02 26.02
C GLU A 775 0.39 -22.69 26.28
N ALA A 776 0.39 -24.01 26.42
CA ALA A 776 -0.81 -24.84 26.33
C ALA A 776 -1.85 -24.63 27.44
N SER A 777 -1.53 -23.99 28.57
CA SER A 777 -2.50 -23.79 29.66
C SER A 777 -3.21 -22.42 29.60
N SER A 778 -2.53 -21.34 29.21
CA SER A 778 -3.15 -20.02 29.03
C SER A 778 -3.93 -19.89 27.72
N GLY A 779 -3.51 -20.61 26.67
CA GLY A 779 -4.18 -20.61 25.37
C GLY A 779 -5.56 -21.29 25.37
N LEU A 780 -5.79 -22.28 26.25
CA LEU A 780 -7.06 -23.02 26.32
C LEU A 780 -8.17 -22.20 26.94
N GLU A 781 -7.86 -21.45 28.00
CA GLU A 781 -8.81 -20.54 28.65
C GLU A 781 -9.32 -19.50 27.65
N VAL A 782 -8.41 -18.84 26.92
CA VAL A 782 -8.75 -17.83 25.91
C VAL A 782 -9.62 -18.42 24.80
N GLN A 783 -9.32 -19.64 24.35
CA GLN A 783 -10.12 -20.31 23.31
C GLN A 783 -11.49 -20.75 23.81
N PHE A 784 -11.58 -21.26 25.05
CA PHE A 784 -12.85 -21.60 25.67
C PHE A 784 -13.74 -20.37 25.82
N PHE A 785 -13.22 -19.24 26.33
CA PHE A 785 -14.03 -18.02 26.45
C PHE A 785 -14.41 -17.43 25.10
N ARG A 786 -13.56 -17.58 24.08
CA ARG A 786 -13.92 -17.20 22.70
C ARG A 786 -15.05 -18.08 22.15
N LEU A 787 -15.03 -19.39 22.44
CA LEU A 787 -16.13 -20.30 22.11
C LEU A 787 -17.40 -19.93 22.87
N LEU A 788 -17.30 -19.71 24.17
CA LEU A 788 -18.41 -19.31 25.03
C LEU A 788 -19.06 -18.02 24.54
N TRP A 789 -18.26 -16.99 24.26
CA TRP A 789 -18.72 -15.73 23.67
C TRP A 789 -19.33 -15.93 22.29
N GLY A 790 -18.71 -16.76 21.44
CA GLY A 790 -19.20 -17.04 20.09
C GLY A 790 -20.59 -17.66 20.10
N GLN A 791 -20.88 -18.53 21.07
CA GLN A 791 -22.17 -19.19 21.22
C GLN A 791 -23.19 -18.35 21.99
N SER A 792 -22.76 -17.59 23.01
CA SER A 792 -23.66 -16.66 23.71
C SER A 792 -23.95 -15.39 22.93
N ARG A 793 -23.16 -15.08 21.89
CA ARG A 793 -23.20 -13.84 21.10
C ARG A 793 -23.12 -12.58 21.98
N GLY A 794 -22.41 -12.69 23.11
CA GLY A 794 -22.30 -11.60 24.08
C GLY A 794 -23.51 -11.43 25.00
N ASN A 795 -24.44 -12.40 25.07
CA ASN A 795 -25.51 -12.41 26.06
C ASN A 795 -25.01 -12.99 27.40
N PRO A 796 -24.99 -12.21 28.50
CA PRO A 796 -24.57 -12.66 29.83
C PRO A 796 -25.36 -13.84 30.37
N SER A 797 -26.69 -13.87 30.21
CA SER A 797 -27.53 -14.96 30.72
C SER A 797 -27.19 -16.27 30.00
N THR A 798 -27.15 -16.23 28.66
CA THR A 798 -26.78 -17.40 27.85
C THR A 798 -25.36 -17.87 28.14
N ALA A 799 -24.40 -16.96 28.31
CA ALA A 799 -23.02 -17.31 28.64
C ALA A 799 -22.90 -18.05 29.98
N GLN A 800 -23.65 -17.61 30.99
CA GLN A 800 -23.66 -18.25 32.31
C GLN A 800 -24.31 -19.62 32.27
N GLU A 801 -25.39 -19.79 31.52
CA GLU A 801 -26.02 -21.10 31.35
C GLU A 801 -25.13 -22.08 30.56
N LEU A 802 -24.45 -21.61 29.51
CA LEU A 802 -23.49 -22.41 28.76
C LEU A 802 -22.30 -22.79 29.66
N TRP A 803 -21.83 -21.88 30.50
CA TRP A 803 -20.81 -22.16 31.51
C TRP A 803 -21.26 -23.25 32.49
N LEU A 804 -22.45 -23.11 33.09
CA LEU A 804 -22.99 -24.12 33.99
C LEU A 804 -23.18 -25.48 33.30
N SER A 805 -23.52 -25.48 32.00
CA SER A 805 -23.63 -26.71 31.21
C SER A 805 -22.29 -27.39 30.93
N ALA A 806 -21.19 -26.62 30.93
CA ALA A 806 -19.83 -27.10 30.73
C ALA A 806 -19.14 -27.46 32.05
N ALA A 807 -19.60 -26.91 33.18
CA ALA A 807 -18.99 -27.14 34.48
C ALA A 807 -19.40 -28.51 35.05
N ARG A 808 -18.42 -29.26 35.54
CA ARG A 808 -18.61 -30.52 36.28
C ARG A 808 -17.78 -30.46 37.57
N LYS A 809 -18.37 -30.92 38.68
CA LYS A 809 -17.62 -31.10 39.92
C LYS A 809 -16.79 -32.38 39.82
N SER A 810 -15.48 -32.27 40.04
CA SER A 810 -14.59 -33.44 40.17
C SER A 810 -14.46 -33.84 41.64
N SER A 811 -13.83 -34.98 41.92
CA SER A 811 -13.49 -35.39 43.28
C SER A 811 -12.66 -34.29 43.97
N GLY A 812 -13.16 -33.72 45.07
CA GLY A 812 -12.54 -32.61 45.81
C GLY A 812 -13.09 -31.20 45.48
N ASP A 813 -12.29 -30.16 45.75
CA ASP A 813 -12.65 -28.75 45.54
C ASP A 813 -12.27 -28.24 44.13
N VAL A 814 -12.58 -29.02 43.09
CA VAL A 814 -12.20 -28.69 41.70
C VAL A 814 -13.42 -28.71 40.78
N ILE A 815 -13.60 -27.64 40.01
CA ILE A 815 -14.53 -27.57 38.89
C ILE A 815 -13.75 -27.81 37.59
N ARG A 816 -14.11 -28.91 36.90
CA ARG A 816 -13.60 -29.21 35.57
C ARG A 816 -14.56 -28.66 34.52
N ILE A 817 -14.01 -27.92 33.55
CA ILE A 817 -14.76 -27.37 32.41
C ILE A 817 -14.58 -28.29 31.22
N THR A 818 -15.70 -28.84 30.76
CA THR A 818 -15.81 -29.69 29.58
C THR A 818 -16.41 -28.90 28.41
N VAL A 819 -16.82 -29.60 27.36
CA VAL A 819 -17.54 -29.00 26.23
C VAL A 819 -18.92 -28.49 26.69
N PRO A 820 -19.29 -27.22 26.41
CA PRO A 820 -20.64 -26.73 26.67
C PRO A 820 -21.69 -27.50 25.85
N ALA A 821 -22.88 -27.70 26.42
CA ALA A 821 -23.97 -28.36 25.71
C ALA A 821 -24.58 -27.38 24.69
N PHE A 822 -24.24 -27.57 23.42
CA PHE A 822 -24.77 -26.72 22.33
C PHE A 822 -26.15 -27.21 21.89
N THR A 823 -27.09 -26.29 21.72
CA THR A 823 -28.37 -26.57 21.05
C THR A 823 -28.12 -26.73 19.56
N ASN A 824 -28.54 -27.87 18.98
CA ASN A 824 -28.34 -28.15 17.57
C ASN A 824 -29.37 -27.38 16.71
N PRO A 825 -28.98 -26.52 15.76
CA PRO A 825 -29.93 -25.72 14.98
C PRO A 825 -30.85 -26.54 14.06
N ARG A 826 -30.46 -27.78 13.74
CA ARG A 826 -31.18 -28.61 12.75
C ARG A 826 -32.63 -28.90 13.14
N THR A 827 -32.97 -28.90 14.43
CA THR A 827 -34.36 -29.10 14.90
C THR A 827 -35.30 -27.92 14.61
N LEU A 828 -34.76 -26.70 14.37
CA LEU A 828 -35.57 -25.51 14.11
C LEU A 828 -35.84 -25.26 12.62
N ALA A 829 -35.04 -25.87 11.73
CA ALA A 829 -35.16 -25.69 10.28
C ALA A 829 -36.42 -26.37 9.70
N ASP A 830 -36.82 -27.48 10.31
CA ASP A 830 -37.90 -28.36 9.86
C ASP A 830 -39.27 -28.03 10.51
N LEU A 831 -39.34 -26.92 11.26
CA LEU A 831 -40.58 -26.49 11.91
C LEU A 831 -41.63 -26.03 10.91
N SER A 832 -42.90 -26.37 11.18
CA SER A 832 -44.02 -25.85 10.41
C SER A 832 -44.17 -24.34 10.58
N ASP A 833 -44.69 -23.67 9.54
CA ASP A 833 -44.95 -22.22 9.59
C ASP A 833 -45.88 -21.84 10.75
N GLU A 834 -46.87 -22.68 11.07
CA GLU A 834 -47.76 -22.47 12.23
C GLU A 834 -46.99 -22.48 13.57
N THR A 835 -46.01 -23.38 13.73
CA THR A 835 -45.14 -23.40 14.93
C THR A 835 -44.28 -22.15 15.00
N LEU A 836 -43.73 -21.73 13.86
CA LEU A 836 -42.94 -20.50 13.77
C LEU A 836 -43.80 -19.25 14.07
N MET A 837 -45.07 -19.24 13.70
CA MET A 837 -46.02 -18.18 14.07
C MET A 837 -46.24 -18.11 15.58
N VAL A 838 -46.41 -19.26 16.25
CA VAL A 838 -46.51 -19.32 17.73
C VAL A 838 -45.24 -18.76 18.38
N TYR A 839 -44.06 -19.16 17.91
CA TYR A 839 -42.79 -18.66 18.46
C TYR A 839 -42.56 -17.18 18.13
N THR A 840 -43.05 -16.70 16.99
CA THR A 840 -43.05 -15.28 16.64
C THR A 840 -43.89 -14.47 17.61
N ALA A 841 -45.07 -14.96 18.01
CA ALA A 841 -45.89 -14.30 19.02
C ALA A 841 -45.15 -14.22 20.36
N ILE A 842 -44.53 -15.32 20.80
CA ILE A 842 -43.72 -15.35 22.03
C ILE A 842 -42.55 -14.36 21.94
N VAL A 843 -41.82 -14.32 20.82
CA VAL A 843 -40.69 -13.39 20.62
C VAL A 843 -41.15 -11.93 20.64
N LYS A 844 -42.26 -11.60 19.98
CA LYS A 844 -42.80 -10.23 19.96
C LYS A 844 -43.20 -9.79 21.36
N HIS A 845 -43.80 -10.67 22.15
CA HIS A 845 -44.32 -10.34 23.47
C HIS A 845 -43.37 -10.66 24.63
N GLU A 846 -42.19 -11.23 24.37
CA GLU A 846 -41.21 -11.85 25.29
C GLU A 846 -41.75 -13.05 26.10
N ASN A 847 -42.97 -12.93 26.64
CA ASN A 847 -43.65 -13.94 27.43
C ASN A 847 -45.17 -13.90 27.15
N LEU A 848 -45.80 -15.08 27.08
CA LEU A 848 -47.26 -15.21 26.90
C LEU A 848 -47.82 -16.38 27.70
N SER A 849 -49.06 -16.24 28.18
CA SER A 849 -49.85 -17.37 28.67
C SER A 849 -50.57 -18.11 27.53
N PHE A 850 -51.17 -19.26 27.81
CA PHE A 850 -51.87 -20.06 26.81
C PHE A 850 -53.07 -19.30 26.23
N ALA A 851 -53.85 -18.63 27.10
CA ALA A 851 -54.99 -17.83 26.69
C ALA A 851 -54.57 -16.60 25.87
N GLU A 852 -53.44 -15.99 26.20
CA GLU A 852 -52.89 -14.85 25.45
C GLU A 852 -52.37 -15.29 24.06
N LEU A 853 -51.77 -16.49 23.96
CA LEU A 853 -51.37 -17.09 22.69
C LEU A 853 -52.57 -17.39 21.79
N GLU A 854 -53.64 -17.94 22.36
CA GLU A 854 -54.90 -18.15 21.64
C GLU A 854 -55.44 -16.84 21.06
N ALA A 855 -55.49 -15.79 21.89
CA ALA A 855 -55.97 -14.47 21.49
C ALA A 855 -55.08 -13.78 20.44
N THR A 856 -53.78 -14.09 20.39
CA THR A 856 -52.81 -13.43 19.51
C THR A 856 -52.59 -14.15 18.19
N CYS A 857 -52.51 -15.48 18.21
CA CYS A 857 -52.12 -16.28 17.06
C CYS A 857 -53.30 -16.60 16.12
N ASN A 858 -54.54 -16.61 16.64
CA ASN A 858 -55.73 -17.05 15.91
C ASN A 858 -55.54 -18.42 15.21
N LEU A 859 -54.85 -19.35 15.89
CA LEU A 859 -54.58 -20.71 15.43
C LEU A 859 -55.42 -21.73 16.20
N PRO A 860 -55.68 -22.93 15.65
CA PRO A 860 -56.35 -23.99 16.39
C PRO A 860 -55.62 -24.33 17.69
N LEU A 861 -56.37 -24.55 18.78
CA LEU A 861 -55.82 -24.85 20.11
C LEU A 861 -54.85 -26.05 20.10
N ASN A 862 -55.11 -27.05 19.26
CA ASN A 862 -54.24 -28.23 19.15
C ASN A 862 -52.88 -27.87 18.56
N THR A 863 -52.83 -27.00 17.54
CA THR A 863 -51.60 -26.51 16.94
C THR A 863 -50.76 -25.75 17.96
N ILE A 864 -51.38 -24.87 18.75
CA ILE A 864 -50.68 -24.13 19.81
C ILE A 864 -50.11 -25.11 20.84
N ARG A 865 -50.88 -26.09 21.31
CA ARG A 865 -50.39 -27.11 22.26
C ARG A 865 -49.23 -27.94 21.69
N GLN A 866 -49.31 -28.34 20.42
CA GLN A 866 -48.24 -29.09 19.76
C GLN A 866 -46.96 -28.25 19.63
N ALA A 867 -47.08 -26.98 19.24
CA ALA A 867 -45.95 -26.06 19.15
C ALA A 867 -45.27 -25.81 20.51
N LEU A 868 -46.08 -25.64 21.56
CA LEU A 868 -45.59 -25.46 22.92
C LEU A 868 -44.89 -26.71 23.45
N LYS A 869 -45.51 -27.89 23.27
CA LYS A 869 -44.93 -29.18 23.68
C LYS A 869 -43.62 -29.46 22.95
N PHE A 870 -43.58 -29.26 21.62
CA PHE A 870 -42.36 -29.42 20.84
C PHE A 870 -41.25 -28.48 21.34
N GLY A 871 -41.62 -27.24 21.68
CA GLY A 871 -40.66 -26.25 22.17
C GLY A 871 -40.09 -26.59 23.54
N GLU A 872 -40.91 -27.14 24.43
CA GLU A 872 -40.51 -27.61 25.75
C GLU A 872 -39.62 -28.86 25.66
N ASP A 873 -40.06 -29.88 24.91
CA ASP A 873 -39.30 -31.12 24.68
C ASP A 873 -37.93 -30.82 24.02
N GLY A 874 -37.87 -29.80 23.16
CA GLY A 874 -36.67 -29.36 22.45
C GLY A 874 -35.78 -28.35 23.20
N MET A 875 -36.11 -27.96 24.44
CA MET A 875 -35.42 -26.89 25.20
C MET A 875 -35.35 -25.55 24.45
N ILE A 876 -36.33 -25.29 23.58
CA ILE A 876 -36.49 -24.04 22.83
C ILE A 876 -37.29 -23.04 23.66
N LEU A 877 -38.32 -23.54 24.35
CA LEU A 877 -39.17 -22.78 25.25
C LEU A 877 -38.90 -23.18 26.69
N GLU A 878 -39.11 -22.23 27.60
CA GLU A 878 -39.19 -22.48 29.02
C GLU A 878 -40.48 -21.89 29.58
N VAL A 879 -41.00 -22.53 30.63
CA VAL A 879 -42.18 -22.07 31.37
C VAL A 879 -41.70 -21.36 32.63
N THR A 880 -42.09 -20.10 32.77
CA THR A 880 -41.84 -19.31 33.98
C THR A 880 -42.64 -19.83 35.17
N ASP A 881 -42.25 -19.48 36.40
CA ASP A 881 -42.97 -19.85 37.63
C ASP A 881 -44.45 -19.41 37.63
N GLN A 882 -44.80 -18.40 36.82
CA GLN A 882 -46.16 -17.91 36.63
C GLN A 882 -46.94 -18.63 35.51
N GLY A 883 -46.40 -19.73 34.96
CA GLY A 883 -47.05 -20.52 33.91
C GLY A 883 -47.08 -19.83 32.53
N ARG A 884 -46.13 -18.91 32.27
CA ARG A 884 -46.01 -18.19 30.99
C ARG A 884 -44.84 -18.75 30.18
N TRP A 885 -45.02 -18.93 28.88
CA TRP A 885 -44.00 -19.42 27.96
C TRP A 885 -43.11 -18.29 27.46
N ARG A 886 -41.81 -18.53 27.43
CA ARG A 886 -40.79 -17.64 26.84
C ARG A 886 -39.73 -18.45 26.08
N ILE A 887 -38.95 -17.79 25.24
CA ILE A 887 -37.82 -18.45 24.56
C ILE A 887 -36.69 -18.70 25.59
N HIS A 888 -36.17 -19.92 25.64
CA HIS A 888 -35.04 -20.28 26.49
C HIS A 888 -33.79 -19.49 26.06
N PRO A 889 -32.99 -18.92 27.00
CA PRO A 889 -31.77 -18.17 26.67
C PRO A 889 -30.76 -18.85 25.76
N LYS A 890 -30.64 -20.19 25.79
CA LYS A 890 -29.77 -20.96 24.88
C LYS A 890 -30.28 -20.98 23.44
N ALA A 891 -31.60 -21.05 23.27
CA ALA A 891 -32.23 -21.12 21.96
C ALA A 891 -32.47 -19.74 21.34
N GLN A 892 -32.44 -18.67 22.15
CA GLN A 892 -32.76 -17.30 21.76
C GLN A 892 -32.15 -16.89 20.42
N TYR A 893 -30.82 -16.98 20.26
CA TYR A 893 -30.15 -16.60 19.02
C TYR A 893 -30.62 -17.41 17.82
N VAL A 894 -30.73 -18.73 17.96
CA VAL A 894 -31.09 -19.63 16.85
C VAL A 894 -32.53 -19.38 16.42
N VAL A 895 -33.44 -19.19 17.36
CA VAL A 895 -34.84 -18.84 17.08
C VAL A 895 -34.92 -17.49 16.38
N HIS A 896 -34.22 -16.45 16.86
CA HIS A 896 -34.22 -15.15 16.18
C HIS A 896 -33.65 -15.23 14.77
N ALA A 897 -32.53 -15.94 14.57
CA ALA A 897 -31.93 -16.10 13.25
C ALA A 897 -32.87 -16.81 12.26
N GLN A 898 -33.56 -17.86 12.72
CA GLN A 898 -34.50 -18.60 11.91
C GLN A 898 -35.75 -17.77 11.55
N LEU A 899 -36.34 -17.09 12.54
CA LEU A 899 -37.51 -16.24 12.32
C LEU A 899 -37.19 -15.02 11.45
N SER A 900 -36.01 -14.42 11.62
CA SER A 900 -35.54 -13.30 10.78
C SER A 900 -35.25 -13.75 9.35
N GLY A 901 -34.60 -14.91 9.16
CA GLY A 901 -34.36 -15.48 7.83
C GLY A 901 -35.65 -15.84 7.06
N ARG A 902 -36.76 -16.07 7.78
CA ARG A 902 -38.10 -16.27 7.22
C ARG A 902 -38.95 -14.99 7.16
N ASN A 903 -38.39 -13.82 7.51
CA ASN A 903 -39.08 -12.53 7.58
C ASN A 903 -40.31 -12.49 8.51
N LEU A 904 -40.35 -13.33 9.55
CA LEU A 904 -41.44 -13.34 10.54
C LEU A 904 -41.24 -12.30 11.65
N ILE A 905 -40.00 -11.89 11.86
CA ILE A 905 -39.61 -10.78 12.73
C ILE A 905 -38.71 -9.80 11.95
N TYR A 906 -38.84 -8.52 12.27
CA TYR A 906 -38.06 -7.42 11.68
C TYR A 906 -37.18 -6.78 12.76
N GLY A 907 -35.98 -6.36 12.37
CA GLY A 907 -34.92 -5.95 13.30
C GLY A 907 -33.79 -6.97 13.32
#